data_AF-A0A507CVN6-F1
#
_entry.id   AF-A0A507CVN6-F1
#
_cell.length_a   1.000
_cell.length_b   1.000
_cell.length_c   1.000
_cell.angle_alpha   90.00
_cell.angle_beta   90.00
_cell.angle_gamma   90.00
#
_symmetry.space_group_name_H-M   'P 1'
#
loop_
_entity.id
_entity.type
_entity.pdbx_description
1 polymer ?
#
loop_
_entity_poly.entity_id
_entity_poly.type
_entity_poly.pdbx_seq_one_letter_code
_entity_poly.pdbx_strand_id
1 'polypeptide(L)'
;MGTRLLLIITIIVIWTTYQSLGSAMLYIRELPLYCHVLLLVNLGLWCAATNIHILGILDIEPAVLLEATVTTSSNNSTLMLERSWSPSPLLYTPISPTINITSNYLMGNSYIPANTNKSISPSLLAQQSGWIPKDLYGLSSVFTCITILSLVAFGNAADRWGESAAVNIVSSTYALILILTILPFNVFYRSLRLKFLRSLKRIAFGTFHSEVPFSDVILADILTSFSRVFGDLQIVFWTLVMPNEESQTSEVLDQNQPYQSDVASTKLIASWTDLVAPILICSPFIFRLRQCIAEYNLSAEPAAKNRHLTNAAKYLSALPVIISSFLINWLRIRYRGIGSNQYGSSLDEMVKIESKLDFVVGIWLVSSLANSLFSLYWDVIMDWSLFRRRHRHLPAFPIFLRPILHFRKPSAYYAAIVINTVLRLAWIIKVPLLFQLVDATLKPNASGLKTEEDQIPLLVGVDLALKVAEILRRWLWHKPKRANGRMDALSGVYPIRDTSAMPWMGAALLMTFTFRLVSWEAAVLIARSSSEVNQPNSAEIMLSMACLAISAFTAWAGAATFTQPAAAPTATSTFYVGQNNGTISNGAVVPGLVFDRFVQIWLENTDYADSASSPTFQKLASKGILLTNYHAVTHPSEPNYMASVGGDFFGLGDDSMRALPQNVSTIADLLELKSISWAEYQENMPTDGFPGFNFTNPNDNYVYYVRKHNPLILYDSVAKHQSRAARIRNFNDFAVDVMAGPLSQWLFITPNLKNDGHDSDINWINAWLEYWLVPMLNVNNLNDARTLIFLTFDENESYGVDNNRVYSLLLGGVIPASAQGTTDDTFYTHYSILSTIQNNWRLGSLGRGDTNKILSNVFQFVASNTNYSGNVNVSTEQQPALNSSATYCGPFNPKCFAPVPPPNVSAVGAGGGPVFLDSSVNMNQSGPAPPTSQASLALTNSVQLVTVLTNMASWVYLA
;
A
#
# COMPACT_ATOMS: atom_id res chain seq x y z
N MET A 1 17.09 -7.60 15.83
CA MET A 1 17.90 -6.81 16.78
C MET A 1 18.34 -5.45 16.21
N GLY A 2 18.84 -5.38 14.97
CA GLY A 2 19.31 -4.12 14.36
C GLY A 2 18.27 -3.01 14.18
N THR A 3 17.01 -3.32 13.86
CA THR A 3 15.92 -2.32 13.71
C THR A 3 15.47 -1.70 15.02
N ARG A 4 15.44 -2.48 16.12
CA ARG A 4 15.15 -1.95 17.46
C ARG A 4 16.28 -1.07 17.98
N LEU A 5 17.54 -1.43 17.69
CA LEU A 5 18.70 -0.62 18.05
C LEU A 5 18.75 0.69 17.25
N LEU A 6 18.39 0.67 15.95
CA LEU A 6 18.30 1.88 15.14
C LEU A 6 17.17 2.80 15.61
N LEU A 7 16.02 2.24 16.01
CA LEU A 7 14.91 3.00 16.57
C LEU A 7 15.29 3.62 17.92
N ILE A 8 15.97 2.87 18.79
CA ILE A 8 16.46 3.36 20.08
C ILE A 8 17.55 4.44 19.89
N ILE A 9 18.50 4.25 18.97
CA ILE A 9 19.50 5.27 18.63
C ILE A 9 18.83 6.50 18.02
N THR A 10 17.83 6.32 17.15
CA THR A 10 17.08 7.44 16.55
C THR A 10 16.28 8.18 17.62
N ILE A 11 15.63 7.48 18.55
CA ILE A 11 14.90 8.07 19.69
C ILE A 11 15.85 8.76 20.66
N ILE A 12 17.02 8.18 20.95
CA ILE A 12 18.05 8.80 21.81
C ILE A 12 18.62 10.04 21.14
N VAL A 13 18.96 9.98 19.84
CA VAL A 13 19.42 11.14 19.08
C VAL A 13 18.33 12.22 19.05
N ILE A 14 17.06 11.88 18.80
CA ILE A 14 15.90 12.80 18.85
C ILE A 14 15.70 13.40 20.24
N TRP A 15 15.83 12.60 21.31
CA TRP A 15 15.69 13.07 22.69
C TRP A 15 16.83 14.01 23.08
N THR A 16 18.07 13.68 22.71
CA THR A 16 19.24 14.55 22.96
C THR A 16 19.28 15.79 22.08
N THR A 17 18.66 15.75 20.89
CA THR A 17 18.54 16.91 19.99
C THR A 17 17.34 17.80 20.31
N TYR A 18 16.29 17.31 20.98
CA TYR A 18 15.11 18.12 21.33
C TYR A 18 15.44 19.37 22.18
N GLN A 19 16.45 19.28 23.05
CA GLN A 19 16.92 20.41 23.88
C GLN A 19 17.95 21.32 23.16
N SER A 20 18.53 20.88 22.04
CA SER A 20 19.59 21.58 21.29
C SER A 20 19.21 21.94 19.84
N LEU A 21 17.96 21.67 19.44
CA LEU A 21 17.46 21.76 18.07
C LEU A 21 17.53 23.19 17.53
N GLY A 22 17.25 24.20 18.38
CA GLY A 22 17.32 25.61 17.99
C GLY A 22 18.75 26.03 17.59
N SER A 23 19.75 25.59 18.33
CA SER A 23 21.16 25.91 18.06
C SER A 23 21.69 25.18 16.81
N ALA A 24 21.27 23.93 16.59
CA ALA A 24 21.63 23.18 15.37
C ALA A 24 20.98 23.76 14.11
N MET A 25 19.76 24.28 14.22
CA MET A 25 19.04 24.92 13.11
C MET A 25 19.69 26.25 12.70
N LEU A 26 20.08 27.06 13.69
CA LEU A 26 20.86 28.27 13.45
C LEU A 26 22.21 27.93 12.80
N TYR A 27 22.90 26.92 13.30
CA TYR A 27 24.16 26.47 12.69
C TYR A 27 24.00 26.04 11.22
N ILE A 28 23.00 25.23 10.89
CA ILE A 28 22.77 24.78 9.50
C ILE A 28 22.39 25.95 8.60
N ARG A 29 21.62 26.93 9.09
CA ARG A 29 21.23 28.13 8.35
C ARG A 29 22.45 28.95 7.93
N GLU A 30 23.40 29.13 8.83
CA GLU A 30 24.63 29.91 8.59
C GLU A 30 25.68 29.15 7.76
N LEU A 31 25.45 27.85 7.46
CA LEU A 31 26.36 27.12 6.58
C LEU A 31 26.32 27.66 5.14
N PRO A 32 27.47 27.71 4.44
CA PRO A 32 27.51 28.06 3.04
C PRO A 32 26.72 27.10 2.14
N LEU A 33 26.26 27.59 0.98
CA LEU A 33 25.43 26.83 0.04
C LEU A 33 26.03 25.47 -0.36
N TYR A 34 27.35 25.38 -0.50
CA TYR A 34 28.03 24.12 -0.85
C TYR A 34 27.93 23.06 0.24
N CYS A 35 27.77 23.46 1.51
CA CYS A 35 27.46 22.53 2.61
C CYS A 35 25.99 22.08 2.56
N HIS A 36 25.06 22.98 2.21
CA HIS A 36 23.65 22.63 2.04
C HIS A 36 23.43 21.60 0.94
N VAL A 37 24.13 21.73 -0.19
CA VAL A 37 24.03 20.76 -1.29
C VAL A 37 24.48 19.37 -0.85
N LEU A 38 25.57 19.24 -0.08
CA LEU A 38 25.98 17.95 0.50
C LEU A 38 24.92 17.34 1.41
N LEU A 39 24.30 18.15 2.27
CA LEU A 39 23.23 17.71 3.16
C LEU A 39 22.00 17.23 2.37
N LEU A 40 21.60 17.97 1.33
CA LEU A 40 20.45 17.64 0.48
C LEU A 40 20.68 16.37 -0.34
N VAL A 41 21.90 16.15 -0.85
CA VAL A 41 22.27 14.91 -1.56
C VAL A 41 22.20 13.70 -0.60
N ASN A 42 22.72 13.82 0.63
CA ASN A 42 22.61 12.75 1.63
C ASN A 42 21.16 12.47 2.01
N LEU A 43 20.33 13.50 2.20
CA LEU A 43 18.90 13.34 2.43
C LEU A 43 18.23 12.55 1.30
N GLY A 44 18.59 12.84 0.04
CA GLY A 44 18.13 12.09 -1.12
C GLY A 44 18.51 10.60 -1.06
N LEU A 45 19.73 10.27 -0.65
CA LEU A 45 20.21 8.89 -0.53
C LEU A 45 19.47 8.10 0.54
N TRP A 46 19.20 8.70 1.71
CA TRP A 46 18.41 8.05 2.75
C TRP A 46 16.97 7.84 2.34
N CYS A 47 16.38 8.83 1.68
CA CYS A 47 15.07 8.69 1.07
C CYS A 47 15.04 7.57 0.01
N ALA A 48 16.13 7.39 -0.75
CA ALA A 48 16.28 6.30 -1.71
C ALA A 48 16.35 4.92 -1.07
N ALA A 49 17.18 4.78 -0.04
CA ALA A 49 17.29 3.56 0.75
C ALA A 49 15.93 3.17 1.35
N THR A 50 15.23 4.15 1.92
CA THR A 50 13.89 3.98 2.51
C THR A 50 12.88 3.53 1.47
N ASN A 51 12.86 4.18 0.30
CA ASN A 51 11.90 3.82 -0.75
C ASN A 51 12.15 2.44 -1.39
N ILE A 52 13.41 2.02 -1.50
CA ILE A 52 13.75 0.69 -2.02
C ILE A 52 13.47 -0.39 -0.97
N HIS A 53 13.68 -0.09 0.31
CA HIS A 53 13.27 -0.97 1.40
C HIS A 53 11.75 -1.15 1.41
N ILE A 54 10.98 -0.06 1.29
CA ILE A 54 9.51 -0.13 1.22
C ILE A 54 9.05 -0.99 0.05
N LEU A 55 9.69 -0.91 -1.12
CA LEU A 55 9.35 -1.80 -2.25
C LEU A 55 9.56 -3.27 -1.94
N GLY A 56 10.66 -3.61 -1.26
CA GLY A 56 10.91 -4.98 -0.81
C GLY A 56 9.90 -5.44 0.24
N ILE A 57 9.34 -4.54 1.06
CA ILE A 57 8.25 -4.83 2.01
C ILE A 57 6.94 -5.08 1.25
N LEU A 58 6.72 -4.40 0.12
CA LEU A 58 5.54 -4.55 -0.75
C LEU A 58 5.70 -5.71 -1.77
N ASP A 59 6.62 -6.66 -1.53
CA ASP A 59 6.96 -7.79 -2.42
C ASP A 59 7.30 -7.39 -3.88
N ILE A 60 7.70 -6.15 -4.11
CA ILE A 60 8.25 -5.70 -5.38
C ILE A 60 9.76 -5.89 -5.31
N GLU A 61 10.25 -6.96 -5.92
CA GLU A 61 11.67 -7.32 -5.88
C GLU A 61 12.56 -6.14 -6.32
N PRO A 62 13.36 -5.56 -5.42
CA PRO A 62 14.22 -4.40 -5.73
C PRO A 62 15.24 -4.68 -6.84
N ALA A 63 15.64 -5.94 -7.01
CA ALA A 63 16.54 -6.37 -8.06
C ALA A 63 15.90 -6.20 -9.44
N VAL A 64 14.66 -6.67 -9.62
CA VAL A 64 13.88 -6.53 -10.86
C VAL A 64 13.68 -5.06 -11.23
N LEU A 65 13.47 -4.21 -10.22
CA LEU A 65 13.33 -2.78 -10.44
C LEU A 65 14.62 -2.16 -10.99
N LEU A 66 15.77 -2.44 -10.37
CA LEU A 66 17.06 -1.84 -10.74
C LEU A 66 17.74 -2.50 -11.96
N GLU A 67 17.31 -3.69 -12.36
CA GLU A 67 17.99 -4.52 -13.39
C GLU A 67 17.19 -4.81 -14.65
N ALA A 68 15.99 -4.25 -14.84
CA ALA A 68 15.24 -4.45 -16.08
C ALA A 68 15.90 -3.78 -17.31
N THR A 69 17.00 -4.34 -17.81
CA THR A 69 17.46 -4.28 -19.20
C THR A 69 18.20 -5.58 -19.53
N VAL A 70 17.49 -6.42 -20.28
CA VAL A 70 17.93 -7.31 -21.37
C VAL A 70 19.44 -7.34 -21.59
N THR A 71 20.06 -8.49 -21.29
CA THR A 71 21.35 -8.85 -21.86
C THR A 71 21.18 -9.07 -23.35
N THR A 72 21.75 -8.18 -24.15
CA THR A 72 22.00 -8.41 -25.58
C THR A 72 23.09 -9.47 -25.72
N SER A 73 22.71 -10.74 -25.91
CA SER A 73 23.57 -11.71 -26.59
C SER A 73 22.89 -12.08 -27.90
N SER A 74 23.52 -11.67 -28.99
CA SER A 74 23.21 -12.09 -30.35
C SER A 74 23.18 -13.62 -30.44
N ASN A 75 22.11 -14.11 -31.07
CA ASN A 75 21.88 -15.45 -31.61
C ASN A 75 20.81 -16.27 -30.86
N ASN A 76 19.66 -16.34 -31.54
CA ASN A 76 18.55 -17.28 -31.42
C ASN A 76 17.64 -17.21 -30.19
N SER A 77 16.41 -16.75 -30.47
CA SER A 77 15.17 -16.95 -29.69
C SER A 77 15.17 -16.41 -28.26
N THR A 78 15.24 -15.08 -28.14
CA THR A 78 14.82 -14.35 -26.94
C THR A 78 13.30 -14.32 -26.83
N LEU A 79 12.77 -14.92 -25.76
CA LEU A 79 11.40 -14.72 -25.28
C LEU A 79 11.17 -13.24 -24.98
N MET A 80 10.46 -12.58 -25.90
CA MET A 80 9.89 -11.25 -25.72
C MET A 80 8.79 -11.36 -24.64
N LEU A 81 9.00 -10.76 -23.46
CA LEU A 81 7.89 -10.38 -22.59
C LEU A 81 7.24 -9.14 -23.22
N GLU A 82 6.29 -9.38 -24.13
CA GLU A 82 5.45 -8.36 -24.73
C GLU A 82 4.75 -7.53 -23.65
N ARG A 83 5.15 -6.26 -23.54
CA ARG A 83 4.43 -5.22 -22.81
C ARG A 83 3.28 -4.72 -23.68
N SER A 84 2.06 -5.17 -23.41
CA SER A 84 0.84 -4.50 -23.89
C SER A 84 0.11 -3.85 -22.71
N TRP A 85 -0.19 -2.56 -22.88
CA TRP A 85 -1.01 -1.74 -22.00
C TRP A 85 -2.36 -1.58 -22.70
N SER A 86 -3.48 -1.79 -21.99
CA SER A 86 -4.77 -1.25 -22.41
C SER A 86 -5.58 -0.65 -21.25
N PRO A 87 -6.08 0.59 -21.37
CA PRO A 87 -7.31 1.06 -20.74
C PRO A 87 -8.43 0.99 -21.79
N SER A 88 -9.29 -0.02 -21.67
CA SER A 88 -10.55 -0.05 -22.43
C SER A 88 -11.76 0.07 -21.50
N PRO A 89 -12.82 0.77 -21.95
CA PRO A 89 -14.08 0.86 -21.24
C PRO A 89 -14.75 -0.51 -21.21
N LEU A 90 -15.50 -0.76 -20.12
CA LEU A 90 -16.52 -1.81 -19.97
C LEU A 90 -16.96 -2.46 -21.31
N LEU A 91 -16.40 -3.63 -21.62
CA LEU A 91 -16.98 -4.67 -22.48
C LEU A 91 -16.10 -5.92 -22.39
N TYR A 92 -16.62 -6.96 -21.76
CA TYR A 92 -15.92 -8.22 -21.51
C TYR A 92 -16.24 -9.19 -22.66
N THR A 93 -15.24 -9.51 -23.50
CA THR A 93 -15.27 -10.70 -24.38
C THR A 93 -14.04 -11.57 -24.08
N PRO A 94 -14.18 -12.90 -23.99
CA PRO A 94 -13.09 -13.78 -23.61
C PRO A 94 -12.24 -14.17 -24.83
N ILE A 95 -10.92 -14.04 -24.72
CA ILE A 95 -9.94 -14.66 -25.63
C ILE A 95 -9.18 -15.73 -24.84
N SER A 96 -9.38 -16.99 -25.22
CA SER A 96 -8.65 -18.17 -24.72
C SER A 96 -7.20 -18.23 -25.22
N PRO A 97 -6.30 -18.95 -24.53
CA PRO A 97 -5.14 -19.56 -25.16
C PRO A 97 -5.17 -21.08 -25.00
N THR A 98 -5.55 -21.76 -26.07
CA THR A 98 -5.22 -23.17 -26.30
C THR A 98 -4.05 -23.20 -27.28
N ILE A 99 -2.87 -23.67 -26.88
CA ILE A 99 -1.89 -24.23 -27.83
C ILE A 99 -1.38 -25.54 -27.25
N ASN A 100 -1.98 -26.64 -27.73
CA ASN A 100 -1.35 -27.95 -27.81
C ASN A 100 -0.47 -27.96 -29.08
N ILE A 101 0.78 -28.39 -28.97
CA ILE A 101 1.52 -28.88 -30.13
C ILE A 101 1.53 -30.41 -30.03
N THR A 102 0.60 -31.04 -30.76
CA THR A 102 0.76 -32.41 -31.25
C THR A 102 1.70 -32.39 -32.44
N SER A 103 2.87 -33.02 -32.30
CA SER A 103 3.80 -33.29 -33.39
C SER A 103 3.23 -34.33 -34.35
N ASN A 104 3.31 -34.08 -35.66
CA ASN A 104 3.61 -35.12 -36.65
C ASN A 104 3.99 -34.58 -38.04
N TYR A 105 5.12 -35.12 -38.55
CA TYR A 105 5.58 -35.22 -39.95
C TYR A 105 6.12 -33.93 -40.61
N LEU A 106 7.30 -33.84 -41.25
CA LEU A 106 8.31 -34.79 -41.76
C LEU A 106 9.61 -34.01 -42.03
N MET A 107 10.77 -34.56 -41.64
CA MET A 107 11.93 -34.85 -42.51
C MET A 107 13.22 -34.89 -41.70
N GLY A 108 13.95 -36.01 -41.87
CA GLY A 108 15.41 -35.99 -41.95
C GLY A 108 16.17 -36.39 -40.68
N ASN A 109 16.42 -37.69 -40.57
CA ASN A 109 17.61 -38.33 -39.99
C ASN A 109 18.68 -37.41 -39.36
N SER A 110 19.00 -37.65 -38.08
CA SER A 110 20.28 -38.23 -37.62
C SER A 110 20.60 -37.78 -36.19
N TYR A 111 20.54 -38.74 -35.27
CA TYR A 111 21.44 -38.94 -34.12
C TYR A 111 22.48 -37.86 -33.80
N ILE A 112 22.46 -37.33 -32.56
CA ILE A 112 23.62 -37.20 -31.62
C ILE A 112 23.07 -37.16 -30.17
N PRO A 113 23.73 -37.80 -29.17
CA PRO A 113 23.06 -38.40 -28.01
C PRO A 113 23.02 -37.54 -26.74
N ALA A 114 22.19 -38.02 -25.81
CA ALA A 114 22.11 -37.61 -24.41
C ALA A 114 23.49 -37.60 -23.72
N ASN A 115 23.86 -36.44 -23.16
CA ASN A 115 24.46 -36.32 -21.83
C ASN A 115 24.77 -34.85 -21.52
N THR A 116 23.99 -34.26 -20.62
CA THR A 116 24.50 -33.56 -19.43
C THR A 116 23.32 -33.15 -18.56
N ASN A 117 23.02 -34.02 -17.60
CA ASN A 117 22.29 -33.64 -16.39
C ASN A 117 23.08 -32.53 -15.68
N LYS A 118 22.61 -31.29 -15.82
CA LYS A 118 22.74 -30.28 -14.76
C LYS A 118 21.36 -29.68 -14.53
N SER A 119 20.64 -30.31 -13.60
CA SER A 119 19.61 -29.63 -12.84
C SER A 119 20.22 -28.35 -12.27
N ILE A 120 19.68 -27.20 -12.68
CA ILE A 120 19.91 -25.97 -11.95
C ILE A 120 19.11 -26.14 -10.66
N SER A 121 19.82 -26.41 -9.57
CA SER A 121 19.24 -26.58 -8.24
C SER A 121 18.48 -25.30 -7.83
N PRO A 122 17.35 -25.41 -7.10
CA PRO A 122 16.63 -24.27 -6.52
C PRO A 122 17.50 -23.37 -5.64
N SER A 123 18.66 -23.85 -5.21
CA SER A 123 19.68 -23.08 -4.50
C SER A 123 20.31 -21.96 -5.33
N LEU A 124 20.28 -22.00 -6.68
CA LEU A 124 20.89 -20.96 -7.52
C LEU A 124 19.98 -19.73 -7.68
N LEU A 125 18.65 -19.91 -7.65
CA LEU A 125 17.66 -18.83 -7.58
C LEU A 125 17.58 -18.24 -6.17
N ALA A 126 17.75 -19.07 -5.13
CA ALA A 126 17.87 -18.59 -3.76
C ALA A 126 19.19 -17.83 -3.49
N GLN A 127 20.28 -18.09 -4.24
CA GLN A 127 21.59 -17.46 -4.03
C GLN A 127 21.73 -16.03 -4.56
N GLN A 128 20.82 -15.54 -5.41
CA GLN A 128 20.85 -14.14 -5.89
C GLN A 128 20.09 -13.15 -4.98
N SER A 129 19.47 -13.64 -3.90
CA SER A 129 18.70 -12.87 -2.92
C SER A 129 19.57 -12.09 -1.90
N GLY A 130 20.66 -11.47 -2.38
CA GLY A 130 21.43 -10.53 -1.57
C GLY A 130 20.59 -9.28 -1.29
N TRP A 131 20.16 -9.10 -0.04
CA TRP A 131 19.30 -8.01 0.44
C TRP A 131 19.81 -6.61 0.04
N ILE A 132 19.37 -6.11 -1.13
CA ILE A 132 19.62 -4.76 -1.66
C ILE A 132 19.36 -3.63 -0.65
N PRO A 133 18.33 -3.69 0.24
CA PRO A 133 18.11 -2.64 1.23
C PRO A 133 19.29 -2.45 2.19
N LYS A 134 19.87 -3.54 2.70
CA LYS A 134 20.99 -3.48 3.67
C LYS A 134 22.21 -2.78 3.07
N ASP A 135 22.54 -3.12 1.83
CA ASP A 135 23.68 -2.56 1.14
C ASP A 135 23.47 -1.08 0.77
N LEU A 136 22.23 -0.69 0.47
CA LEU A 136 21.89 0.69 0.17
C LEU A 136 21.91 1.58 1.43
N TYR A 137 21.40 1.10 2.57
CA TYR A 137 21.58 1.79 3.86
C TYR A 137 23.05 1.86 4.27
N GLY A 138 23.83 0.81 4.00
CA GLY A 138 25.27 0.81 4.20
C GLY A 138 25.96 1.92 3.39
N LEU A 139 25.63 2.05 2.10
CA LEU A 139 26.13 3.11 1.24
C LEU A 139 25.72 4.51 1.74
N SER A 140 24.44 4.70 2.08
CA SER A 140 23.92 5.96 2.63
C SER A 140 24.63 6.34 3.93
N SER A 141 24.90 5.36 4.81
CA SER A 141 25.60 5.57 6.07
C SER A 141 27.05 6.01 5.85
N VAL A 142 27.77 5.37 4.91
CA VAL A 142 29.15 5.77 4.58
C VAL A 142 29.21 7.21 4.09
N PHE A 143 28.34 7.59 3.15
CA PHE A 143 28.33 8.96 2.61
C PHE A 143 27.92 9.99 3.67
N THR A 144 26.99 9.63 4.55
CA THR A 144 26.57 10.48 5.67
C THR A 144 27.70 10.68 6.67
N CYS A 145 28.44 9.62 7.03
CA CYS A 145 29.61 9.74 7.90
C CYS A 145 30.68 10.66 7.30
N ILE A 146 30.98 10.52 6.01
CA ILE A 146 31.92 11.39 5.29
C ILE A 146 31.45 12.85 5.36
N THR A 147 30.16 13.11 5.12
CA THR A 147 29.60 14.46 5.18
C THR A 147 29.59 15.05 6.59
N ILE A 148 29.22 14.29 7.62
CA ILE A 148 29.25 14.78 9.01
C ILE A 148 30.69 15.11 9.43
N LEU A 149 31.65 14.22 9.15
CA LEU A 149 33.07 14.48 9.44
C LEU A 149 33.58 15.73 8.71
N SER A 150 33.17 15.90 7.45
CA SER A 150 33.49 17.09 6.65
C SER A 150 32.91 18.36 7.25
N LEU A 151 31.64 18.37 7.66
CA LEU A 151 31.00 19.54 8.26
C LEU A 151 31.60 19.91 9.61
N VAL A 152 31.92 18.92 10.46
CA VAL A 152 32.60 19.16 11.74
C VAL A 152 34.01 19.70 11.49
N ALA A 153 34.75 19.13 10.55
CA ALA A 153 36.08 19.63 10.19
C ALA A 153 36.02 21.04 9.58
N PHE A 154 35.03 21.31 8.73
CA PHE A 154 34.76 22.63 8.16
C PHE A 154 34.47 23.66 9.25
N GLY A 155 33.53 23.38 10.17
CA GLY A 155 33.19 24.30 11.25
C GLY A 155 34.40 24.66 12.11
N ASN A 156 35.16 23.65 12.55
CA ASN A 156 36.36 23.88 13.34
C ASN A 156 37.47 24.64 12.57
N ALA A 157 37.61 24.39 11.27
CA ALA A 157 38.60 25.07 10.43
C ALA A 157 38.17 26.50 10.09
N ALA A 158 36.89 26.73 9.85
CA ALA A 158 36.31 28.05 9.59
C ALA A 158 36.47 28.95 10.82
N ASP A 159 36.19 28.42 12.02
CA ASP A 159 36.37 29.15 13.28
C ASP A 159 37.83 29.53 13.55
N ARG A 160 38.80 28.71 13.09
CA ARG A 160 40.24 28.90 13.36
C ARG A 160 40.98 29.68 12.28
N TRP A 161 40.61 29.50 11.02
CA TRP A 161 41.39 29.94 9.86
C TRP A 161 40.55 30.69 8.83
N GLY A 162 39.27 30.94 9.10
CA GLY A 162 38.32 31.57 8.20
C GLY A 162 37.73 30.60 7.18
N GLU A 163 36.54 30.94 6.68
CA GLU A 163 35.77 30.09 5.74
C GLU A 163 36.56 29.77 4.47
N SER A 164 37.27 30.76 3.91
CA SER A 164 38.05 30.59 2.67
C SER A 164 39.10 29.48 2.78
N ALA A 165 39.77 29.36 3.95
CA ALA A 165 40.71 28.27 4.20
C ALA A 165 40.01 26.91 4.39
N ALA A 166 38.82 26.92 4.98
CA ALA A 166 38.02 25.72 5.26
C ALA A 166 37.31 25.14 4.03
N VAL A 167 37.07 25.94 2.97
CA VAL A 167 36.44 25.51 1.71
C VAL A 167 37.10 24.24 1.13
N ASN A 168 38.44 24.13 1.22
CA ASN A 168 39.20 22.99 0.71
C ASN A 168 38.78 21.64 1.33
N ILE A 169 38.29 21.64 2.58
CA ILE A 169 37.78 20.45 3.25
C ILE A 169 36.52 19.95 2.53
N VAL A 170 35.63 20.87 2.17
CA VAL A 170 34.39 20.56 1.47
C VAL A 170 34.67 20.19 0.01
N SER A 171 35.57 20.90 -0.68
CA SER A 171 36.07 20.51 -2.02
C SER A 171 36.60 19.08 -2.06
N SER A 172 37.46 18.73 -1.10
CA SER A 172 38.04 17.38 -0.99
C SER A 172 36.96 16.33 -0.73
N THR A 173 35.90 16.71 -0.01
CA THR A 173 34.75 15.83 0.27
C THR A 173 33.93 15.55 -0.98
N TYR A 174 33.64 16.57 -1.80
CA TYR A 174 32.99 16.38 -3.09
C TYR A 174 33.81 15.50 -4.03
N ALA A 175 35.12 15.75 -4.12
CA ALA A 175 36.04 14.93 -4.91
C ALA A 175 36.05 13.47 -4.42
N LEU A 176 36.13 13.25 -3.11
CA LEU A 176 36.08 11.92 -2.51
C LEU A 176 34.77 11.20 -2.83
N ILE A 177 33.61 11.85 -2.66
CA ILE A 177 32.31 11.24 -2.96
C ILE A 177 32.21 10.89 -4.45
N LEU A 178 32.69 11.77 -5.35
CA LEU A 178 32.69 11.51 -6.79
C LEU A 178 33.59 10.32 -7.14
N ILE A 179 34.82 10.30 -6.64
CA ILE A 179 35.78 9.19 -6.82
C ILE A 179 35.17 7.90 -6.31
N LEU A 180 34.65 7.89 -5.07
CA LEU A 180 34.00 6.73 -4.48
C LEU A 180 32.78 6.29 -5.29
N THR A 181 32.05 7.20 -5.95
CA THR A 181 30.90 6.87 -6.77
C THR A 181 31.32 6.17 -8.08
N ILE A 182 32.36 6.65 -8.75
CA ILE A 182 32.82 6.11 -10.05
C ILE A 182 33.83 4.97 -9.95
N LEU A 183 34.39 4.72 -8.75
CA LEU A 183 35.48 3.76 -8.54
C LEU A 183 35.14 2.36 -9.07
N PRO A 184 35.92 1.78 -10.00
CA PRO A 184 35.58 0.49 -10.61
C PRO A 184 35.92 -0.72 -9.72
N PHE A 185 36.67 -0.53 -8.63
CA PHE A 185 37.12 -1.59 -7.72
C PHE A 185 36.00 -2.11 -6.81
N ASN A 186 36.17 -3.32 -6.27
CA ASN A 186 35.22 -3.97 -5.37
C ASN A 186 35.27 -3.40 -3.93
N VAL A 187 35.10 -2.08 -3.82
CA VAL A 187 35.10 -1.33 -2.55
C VAL A 187 33.82 -0.51 -2.49
N PHE A 188 33.24 -0.36 -1.30
CA PHE A 188 32.02 0.43 -1.05
C PHE A 188 30.87 0.09 -2.03
N TYR A 189 30.35 -1.14 -1.97
CA TYR A 189 29.12 -1.53 -2.68
C TYR A 189 29.17 -1.33 -4.22
N ARG A 190 30.26 -1.77 -4.87
CA ARG A 190 30.52 -1.62 -6.32
C ARG A 190 29.32 -1.88 -7.23
N SER A 191 28.60 -2.99 -6.99
CA SER A 191 27.46 -3.40 -7.82
C SER A 191 26.36 -2.32 -7.87
N LEU A 192 26.02 -1.75 -6.71
CA LEU A 192 25.00 -0.70 -6.60
C LEU A 192 25.43 0.60 -7.28
N ARG A 193 26.69 1.01 -7.07
CA ARG A 193 27.23 2.23 -7.70
C ARG A 193 27.21 2.14 -9.23
N LEU A 194 27.63 1.00 -9.80
CA LEU A 194 27.60 0.79 -11.25
C LEU A 194 26.17 0.72 -11.80
N LYS A 195 25.21 0.11 -11.08
CA LYS A 195 23.79 0.10 -11.46
C LYS A 195 23.22 1.52 -11.50
N PHE A 196 23.52 2.33 -10.48
CA PHE A 196 23.13 3.74 -10.42
C PHE A 196 23.68 4.54 -11.60
N LEU A 197 24.98 4.42 -11.90
CA LEU A 197 25.61 5.11 -13.03
C LEU A 197 25.03 4.70 -14.39
N ARG A 198 24.69 3.41 -14.57
CA ARG A 198 24.02 2.95 -15.81
C ARG A 198 22.62 3.53 -15.95
N SER A 199 21.85 3.60 -14.87
CA SER A 199 20.52 4.23 -14.87
C SER A 199 20.62 5.71 -15.20
N LEU A 200 21.54 6.45 -14.58
CA LEU A 200 21.81 7.86 -14.93
C LEU A 200 22.18 8.03 -16.41
N LYS A 201 23.03 7.14 -16.96
CA LYS A 201 23.39 7.18 -18.38
C LYS A 201 22.17 6.98 -19.30
N ARG A 202 21.29 6.01 -19.00
CA ARG A 202 20.07 5.77 -19.79
C ARG A 202 19.07 6.92 -19.70
N ILE A 203 18.95 7.54 -18.52
CA ILE A 203 18.10 8.71 -18.28
C ILE A 203 18.61 9.93 -19.06
N ALA A 204 19.92 10.19 -19.02
CA ALA A 204 20.51 11.34 -19.69
C ALA A 204 20.57 11.18 -21.21
N PHE A 205 20.96 10.01 -21.73
CA PHE A 205 21.39 9.83 -23.13
C PHE A 205 20.58 8.83 -23.95
N GLY A 206 19.44 8.34 -23.48
CA GLY A 206 18.59 7.49 -24.32
C GLY A 206 18.00 8.25 -25.53
N THR A 207 17.40 7.52 -26.47
CA THR A 207 16.71 8.06 -27.65
C THR A 207 15.20 8.20 -27.43
N PHE A 208 14.47 8.76 -28.40
CA PHE A 208 13.00 8.79 -28.44
C PHE A 208 12.35 7.44 -28.76
N HIS A 209 13.14 6.38 -28.95
CA HIS A 209 12.67 5.01 -29.20
C HIS A 209 13.33 4.01 -28.24
N SER A 210 14.06 4.50 -27.25
CA SER A 210 14.68 3.65 -26.24
C SER A 210 13.64 3.14 -25.27
N GLU A 211 13.73 1.86 -24.92
CA GLU A 211 12.95 1.33 -23.81
C GLU A 211 13.25 2.08 -22.52
N VAL A 212 12.20 2.35 -21.74
CA VAL A 212 12.32 3.02 -20.46
C VAL A 212 12.02 2.02 -19.34
N PRO A 213 13.04 1.56 -18.59
CA PRO A 213 12.86 0.75 -17.40
C PRO A 213 12.10 1.51 -16.32
N PHE A 214 11.35 0.80 -15.49
CA PHE A 214 10.56 1.43 -14.43
C PHE A 214 11.42 2.12 -13.36
N SER A 215 12.60 1.57 -13.04
CA SER A 215 13.57 2.26 -12.16
C SER A 215 14.03 3.59 -12.72
N ASP A 216 14.29 3.67 -14.03
CA ASP A 216 14.72 4.90 -14.68
C ASP A 216 13.62 5.95 -14.66
N VAL A 217 12.34 5.53 -14.77
CA VAL A 217 11.17 6.40 -14.60
C VAL A 217 11.12 7.00 -13.19
N ILE A 218 11.33 6.15 -12.16
CA ILE A 218 11.31 6.57 -10.75
C ILE A 218 12.48 7.53 -10.48
N LEU A 219 13.68 7.16 -10.89
CA LEU A 219 14.88 7.97 -10.68
C LEU A 219 14.78 9.31 -11.42
N ALA A 220 14.29 9.34 -12.66
CA ALA A 220 14.10 10.59 -13.39
C ALA A 220 13.08 11.53 -12.72
N ASP A 221 11.98 10.99 -12.17
CA ASP A 221 11.02 11.80 -11.42
C ASP A 221 11.59 12.36 -10.11
N ILE A 222 12.42 11.58 -9.42
CA ILE A 222 13.19 12.02 -8.25
C ILE A 222 14.12 13.17 -8.64
N LEU A 223 14.84 13.05 -9.76
CA LEU A 223 15.74 14.10 -10.24
C LEU A 223 15.01 15.42 -10.48
N THR A 224 13.72 15.40 -10.86
CA THR A 224 12.95 16.66 -11.00
C THR A 224 12.72 17.41 -9.68
N SER A 225 12.67 16.72 -8.53
CA SER A 225 12.70 17.38 -7.21
C SER A 225 14.07 17.96 -6.87
N PHE A 226 15.14 17.36 -7.40
CA PHE A 226 16.50 17.84 -7.23
C PHE A 226 16.87 18.96 -8.21
N SER A 227 15.98 19.39 -9.11
CA SER A 227 16.28 20.39 -10.14
C SER A 227 16.93 21.68 -9.59
N ARG A 228 16.49 22.17 -8.42
CA ARG A 228 17.11 23.33 -7.76
C ARG A 228 18.50 23.00 -7.18
N VAL A 229 18.68 21.81 -6.62
CA VAL A 229 19.98 21.32 -6.14
C VAL A 229 20.95 21.17 -7.31
N PHE A 230 20.48 20.72 -8.49
CA PHE A 230 21.26 20.71 -9.73
C PHE A 230 21.67 22.11 -10.16
N GLY A 231 20.79 23.09 -10.01
CA GLY A 231 21.14 24.50 -10.21
C GLY A 231 22.25 24.97 -9.27
N ASP A 232 22.18 24.61 -7.98
CA ASP A 232 23.19 25.00 -6.99
C ASP A 232 24.55 24.33 -7.26
N LEU A 233 24.60 23.17 -7.91
CA LEU A 233 25.85 22.48 -8.25
C LEU A 233 26.79 23.33 -9.12
N GLN A 234 26.27 24.31 -9.87
CA GLN A 234 27.13 25.24 -10.60
C GLN A 234 27.91 26.14 -9.64
N ILE A 235 27.27 26.59 -8.56
CA ILE A 235 27.88 27.48 -7.56
C ILE A 235 28.90 26.67 -6.79
N VAL A 236 28.55 25.44 -6.41
CA VAL A 236 29.50 24.47 -5.84
C VAL A 236 30.70 24.27 -6.76
N PHE A 237 30.49 23.96 -8.04
CA PHE A 237 31.59 23.75 -8.99
C PHE A 237 32.47 25.00 -9.10
N TRP A 238 31.86 26.17 -9.24
CA TRP A 238 32.59 27.43 -9.35
C TRP A 238 33.41 27.73 -8.09
N THR A 239 32.77 27.73 -6.92
CA THR A 239 33.40 28.03 -5.62
C THR A 239 34.51 27.04 -5.27
N LEU A 240 34.38 25.76 -5.66
CA LEU A 240 35.33 24.71 -5.25
C LEU A 240 36.43 24.42 -6.28
N VAL A 241 36.22 24.70 -7.58
CA VAL A 241 37.17 24.38 -8.67
C VAL A 241 37.88 25.63 -9.19
N MET A 242 37.22 26.79 -9.13
CA MET A 242 37.78 28.09 -9.48
C MET A 242 37.72 29.00 -8.25
N PRO A 243 38.42 28.68 -7.14
CA PRO A 243 38.56 29.61 -6.04
C PRO A 243 39.32 30.82 -6.59
N ASN A 244 38.60 31.88 -6.94
CA ASN A 244 39.23 33.13 -7.33
C ASN A 244 40.14 33.55 -6.18
N GLU A 245 41.36 33.93 -6.55
CA GLU A 245 42.36 34.58 -5.71
C GLU A 245 41.78 35.88 -5.12
N GLU A 246 40.96 35.77 -4.09
CA GLU A 246 40.49 36.90 -3.30
C GLU A 246 41.45 37.15 -2.11
N SER A 247 42.75 36.88 -2.32
CA SER A 247 43.78 37.02 -1.29
C SER A 247 45.02 37.81 -1.72
N GLN A 248 45.01 38.59 -2.82
CA GLN A 248 46.14 39.50 -3.15
C GLN A 248 45.76 40.82 -3.88
N THR A 249 44.58 41.40 -3.68
CA THR A 249 44.31 42.79 -4.15
C THR A 249 43.68 43.69 -3.09
N SER A 250 43.91 43.38 -1.81
CA SER A 250 43.95 44.41 -0.79
C SER A 250 45.42 44.78 -0.60
N GLU A 251 45.75 46.01 -0.95
CA GLU A 251 47.06 46.67 -0.88
C GLU A 251 47.92 46.62 -2.17
N VAL A 252 48.14 47.83 -2.70
CA VAL A 252 49.23 48.30 -3.59
C VAL A 252 48.85 48.67 -5.04
N LEU A 253 48.81 50.00 -5.27
CA LEU A 253 49.00 50.80 -6.51
C LEU A 253 47.81 50.88 -7.49
N ASP A 254 47.53 51.96 -8.20
CA ASP A 254 47.93 53.37 -8.27
C ASP A 254 47.03 53.94 -9.38
N GLN A 255 46.73 55.23 -9.34
CA GLN A 255 46.04 55.91 -10.44
C GLN A 255 46.93 55.85 -11.69
N ASN A 256 46.36 55.43 -12.84
CA ASN A 256 46.89 55.55 -14.21
C ASN A 256 47.64 54.35 -14.86
N GLN A 257 46.94 53.28 -15.22
CA GLN A 257 47.24 52.48 -16.45
C GLN A 257 46.01 51.67 -16.91
N PRO A 258 45.79 51.47 -18.23
CA PRO A 258 44.62 50.78 -18.75
C PRO A 258 44.81 49.25 -18.75
N TYR A 259 44.16 48.56 -17.82
CA TYR A 259 44.14 47.10 -17.78
C TYR A 259 43.00 46.55 -18.64
N GLN A 260 43.29 46.33 -19.93
CA GLN A 260 42.30 45.90 -20.94
C GLN A 260 42.17 44.36 -21.10
N SER A 261 42.91 43.53 -20.36
CA SER A 261 42.95 42.08 -20.59
C SER A 261 42.07 41.21 -19.68
N ASP A 262 41.76 41.60 -18.43
CA ASP A 262 40.97 40.75 -17.50
C ASP A 262 39.46 41.00 -17.49
N VAL A 263 39.01 42.10 -18.09
CA VAL A 263 37.56 42.36 -18.20
C VAL A 263 36.91 41.36 -19.15
N ALA A 264 37.66 40.82 -20.12
CA ALA A 264 37.16 39.84 -21.08
C ALA A 264 36.97 38.45 -20.45
N SER A 265 37.93 37.95 -19.67
CA SER A 265 37.84 36.68 -18.93
C SER A 265 36.73 36.72 -17.88
N THR A 266 36.65 37.77 -17.07
CA THR A 266 35.61 37.93 -16.03
C THR A 266 34.19 38.08 -16.63
N LYS A 267 34.05 38.76 -17.79
CA LYS A 267 32.77 38.82 -18.53
C LYS A 267 32.42 37.51 -19.24
N LEU A 268 33.40 36.79 -19.79
CA LEU A 268 33.16 35.47 -20.39
C LEU A 268 32.64 34.51 -19.30
N ILE A 269 33.30 34.50 -18.15
CA ILE A 269 32.98 33.64 -16.99
C ILE A 269 31.57 33.93 -16.45
N ALA A 270 31.21 35.21 -16.26
CA ALA A 270 29.84 35.59 -15.85
C ALA A 270 28.77 35.16 -16.87
N SER A 271 29.09 35.23 -18.18
CA SER A 271 28.21 34.79 -19.27
C SER A 271 28.00 33.26 -19.29
N TRP A 272 29.01 32.48 -18.89
CA TRP A 272 28.89 31.02 -18.79
C TRP A 272 28.07 30.58 -17.57
N THR A 273 28.25 31.22 -16.40
CA THR A 273 27.43 30.92 -15.20
C THR A 273 25.95 31.24 -15.42
N ASP A 274 25.66 32.26 -16.21
CA ASP A 274 24.30 32.64 -16.59
C ASP A 274 23.60 31.56 -17.44
N LEU A 275 24.31 30.84 -18.31
CA LEU A 275 23.70 29.82 -19.17
C LEU A 275 23.66 28.42 -18.53
N VAL A 276 24.61 28.09 -17.66
CA VAL A 276 24.72 26.76 -17.06
C VAL A 276 23.59 26.47 -16.07
N ALA A 277 23.19 27.45 -15.26
CA ALA A 277 22.11 27.31 -14.28
C ALA A 277 20.79 26.81 -14.87
N PRO A 278 20.21 27.51 -15.88
CA PRO A 278 18.94 27.09 -16.46
C PRO A 278 19.06 25.74 -17.16
N ILE A 279 20.22 25.40 -17.75
CA ILE A 279 20.46 24.08 -18.35
C ILE A 279 20.40 22.99 -17.28
N LEU A 280 21.13 23.14 -16.17
CA LEU A 280 21.14 22.16 -15.08
C LEU A 280 19.76 22.00 -14.42
N ILE A 281 19.05 23.10 -14.19
CA ILE A 281 17.69 23.07 -13.60
C ILE A 281 16.68 22.43 -14.56
N CYS A 282 16.78 22.69 -15.88
CA CYS A 282 15.89 22.11 -16.89
C CYS A 282 16.19 20.63 -17.17
N SER A 283 17.44 20.19 -16.97
CA SER A 283 17.91 18.85 -17.36
C SER A 283 17.00 17.71 -16.86
N PRO A 284 16.61 17.62 -15.57
CA PRO A 284 15.70 16.57 -15.11
C PRO A 284 14.34 16.57 -15.80
N PHE A 285 13.78 17.74 -16.10
CA PHE A 285 12.49 17.88 -16.78
C PHE A 285 12.59 17.45 -18.24
N ILE A 286 13.69 17.80 -18.91
CA ILE A 286 13.99 17.38 -20.29
C ILE A 286 14.16 15.86 -20.37
N PHE A 287 14.88 15.25 -19.42
CA PHE A 287 15.06 13.79 -19.38
C PHE A 287 13.71 13.07 -19.25
N ARG A 288 12.83 13.57 -18.38
CA ARG A 288 11.52 12.96 -18.18
C ARG A 288 10.57 13.22 -19.35
N LEU A 289 10.62 14.42 -19.95
CA LEU A 289 9.92 14.74 -21.20
C LEU A 289 10.31 13.75 -22.31
N ARG A 290 11.61 13.52 -22.52
CA ARG A 290 12.13 12.56 -23.50
C ARG A 290 11.63 11.14 -23.23
N GLN A 291 11.67 10.69 -21.99
CA GLN A 291 11.16 9.36 -21.62
C GLN A 291 9.67 9.23 -21.90
N CYS A 292 8.85 10.25 -21.59
CA CYS A 292 7.41 10.23 -21.89
C CYS A 292 7.15 10.14 -23.41
N ILE A 293 7.94 10.83 -24.23
CA ILE A 293 7.87 10.73 -25.70
C ILE A 293 8.30 9.34 -26.19
N ALA A 294 9.34 8.76 -25.58
CA ALA A 294 9.77 7.40 -25.91
C ALA A 294 8.69 6.36 -25.57
N GLU A 295 8.06 6.46 -24.40
CA GLU A 295 6.93 5.61 -24.02
C GLU A 295 5.72 5.82 -24.94
N TYR A 296 5.45 7.04 -25.40
CA TYR A 296 4.41 7.33 -26.41
C TYR A 296 4.69 6.62 -27.74
N ASN A 297 5.92 6.69 -28.25
CA ASN A 297 6.31 6.07 -29.52
C ASN A 297 6.28 4.54 -29.46
N LEU A 298 6.61 3.96 -28.31
CA LEU A 298 6.63 2.50 -28.09
C LEU A 298 5.25 1.93 -27.74
N SER A 299 4.28 2.76 -27.33
CA SER A 299 2.94 2.30 -26.99
C SER A 299 2.12 1.99 -28.24
N ALA A 300 1.47 0.82 -28.30
CA ALA A 300 0.57 0.49 -29.40
C ALA A 300 -0.83 1.12 -29.23
N GLU A 301 -1.25 1.33 -27.98
CA GLU A 301 -2.65 1.54 -27.66
C GLU A 301 -3.01 3.04 -27.45
N PRO A 302 -4.13 3.55 -28.03
CA PRO A 302 -4.41 5.00 -28.06
C PRO A 302 -4.56 5.68 -26.69
N ALA A 303 -5.12 5.00 -25.71
CA ALA A 303 -5.32 5.58 -24.39
C ALA A 303 -4.00 5.65 -23.59
N ALA A 304 -3.13 4.63 -23.72
CA ALA A 304 -1.75 4.72 -23.24
C ALA A 304 -0.98 5.89 -23.88
N LYS A 305 -1.09 6.05 -25.20
CA LYS A 305 -0.48 7.18 -25.93
C LYS A 305 -0.92 8.53 -25.39
N ASN A 306 -2.23 8.75 -25.23
CA ASN A 306 -2.76 10.00 -24.69
C ASN A 306 -2.21 10.29 -23.28
N ARG A 307 -2.15 9.28 -22.41
CA ARG A 307 -1.58 9.43 -21.07
C ARG A 307 -0.09 9.83 -21.09
N HIS A 308 0.71 9.18 -21.93
CA HIS A 308 2.14 9.52 -22.06
C HIS A 308 2.33 10.94 -22.60
N LEU A 309 1.50 11.36 -23.56
CA LEU A 309 1.54 12.71 -24.11
C LEU A 309 1.11 13.78 -23.09
N THR A 310 0.05 13.55 -22.31
CA THR A 310 -0.34 14.47 -21.23
C THR A 310 0.73 14.53 -20.14
N ASN A 311 1.40 13.41 -19.85
CA ASN A 311 2.53 13.40 -18.92
C ASN A 311 3.74 14.16 -19.48
N ALA A 312 4.02 14.07 -20.79
CA ALA A 312 5.03 14.87 -21.46
C ALA A 312 4.73 16.37 -21.34
N ALA A 313 3.47 16.77 -21.61
CA ALA A 313 3.02 18.16 -21.49
C ALA A 313 3.20 18.71 -20.06
N LYS A 314 3.01 17.87 -19.03
CA LYS A 314 3.28 18.25 -17.63
C LYS A 314 4.74 18.67 -17.42
N TYR A 315 5.72 17.86 -17.86
CA TYR A 315 7.13 18.23 -17.69
C TYR A 315 7.56 19.37 -18.60
N LEU A 316 6.95 19.51 -19.78
CA LEU A 316 7.14 20.65 -20.67
C LEU A 316 6.68 21.97 -20.01
N SER A 317 5.56 21.94 -19.28
CA SER A 317 5.00 23.14 -18.63
C SER A 317 5.90 23.77 -17.56
N ALA A 318 6.89 23.02 -17.05
CA ALA A 318 7.88 23.54 -16.10
C ALA A 318 8.97 24.40 -16.76
N LEU A 319 9.26 24.20 -18.06
CA LEU A 319 10.36 24.90 -18.73
C LEU A 319 10.13 26.41 -18.87
N PRO A 320 8.95 26.91 -19.29
CA PRO A 320 8.68 28.35 -19.34
C PRO A 320 8.85 29.04 -17.98
N VAL A 321 8.50 28.36 -16.88
CA VAL A 321 8.69 28.87 -15.51
C VAL A 321 10.17 29.07 -15.21
N ILE A 322 11.01 28.09 -15.55
CA ILE A 322 12.45 28.13 -15.29
C ILE A 322 13.12 29.21 -16.14
N ILE A 323 12.81 29.24 -17.43
CA ILE A 323 13.40 30.18 -18.40
C ILE A 323 13.04 31.63 -18.04
N SER A 324 11.76 31.89 -17.72
CA SER A 324 11.34 33.25 -17.31
C SER A 324 11.90 33.65 -15.94
N SER A 325 12.00 32.72 -14.98
CA SER A 325 12.69 32.98 -13.70
C SER A 325 14.14 33.42 -13.90
N PHE A 326 14.83 32.76 -14.84
CA PHE A 326 16.20 33.09 -15.19
C PHE A 326 16.29 34.47 -15.87
N LEU A 327 15.42 34.74 -16.84
CA LEU A 327 15.38 36.01 -17.56
C LEU A 327 15.08 37.19 -16.63
N ILE A 328 14.22 37.01 -15.61
CA ILE A 328 14.00 38.00 -14.54
C ILE A 328 15.30 38.30 -13.78
N ASN A 329 16.02 37.25 -13.37
CA ASN A 329 17.29 37.43 -12.64
C ASN A 329 18.35 38.13 -13.50
N TRP A 330 18.45 37.73 -14.77
CA TRP A 330 19.37 38.32 -15.73
C TRP A 330 19.07 39.81 -15.99
N LEU A 331 17.80 40.17 -16.21
CA LEU A 331 17.37 41.56 -16.37
C LEU A 331 17.63 42.39 -15.10
N ARG A 332 17.44 41.80 -13.90
CA ARG A 332 17.73 42.46 -12.62
C ARG A 332 19.21 42.80 -12.45
N ILE A 333 20.10 41.85 -12.77
CA ILE A 333 21.55 42.07 -12.70
C ILE A 333 21.95 43.20 -13.66
N ARG A 334 21.41 43.20 -14.88
CA ARG A 334 21.66 44.26 -15.86
C ARG A 334 21.14 45.62 -15.41
N TYR A 335 19.96 45.67 -14.79
CA TYR A 335 19.39 46.90 -14.23
C TYR A 335 20.30 47.48 -13.12
N ARG A 336 20.82 46.63 -12.22
CA ARG A 336 21.78 47.05 -11.17
C ARG A 336 23.10 47.55 -11.75
N GLY A 337 23.65 46.87 -12.75
CA GLY A 337 24.90 47.26 -13.41
C GLY A 337 24.82 48.59 -14.16
N ILE A 338 23.61 49.02 -14.54
CA ILE A 338 23.37 50.34 -15.13
C ILE A 338 23.37 51.42 -14.05
N GLY A 339 22.74 51.17 -12.89
CA GLY A 339 22.70 52.12 -11.77
C GLY A 339 24.06 52.40 -11.11
N SER A 340 25.04 51.50 -11.27
CA SER A 340 26.40 51.65 -10.74
C SER A 340 27.38 52.38 -11.69
N ASN A 341 27.03 52.57 -12.95
CA ASN A 341 27.90 53.27 -13.91
C ASN A 341 27.65 54.79 -13.83
N GLN A 342 28.61 55.52 -13.27
CA GLN A 342 28.53 56.97 -13.06
C GLN A 342 28.54 57.83 -14.35
N TYR A 343 28.52 57.24 -15.55
CA TYR A 343 28.54 57.98 -16.81
C TYR A 343 27.60 57.36 -17.85
N GLY A 344 26.46 58.03 -18.08
CA GLY A 344 25.83 58.11 -19.40
C GLY A 344 24.77 57.07 -19.81
N SER A 345 24.26 56.21 -18.92
CA SER A 345 23.10 55.37 -19.27
C SER A 345 21.82 56.20 -19.29
N SER A 346 21.15 56.25 -20.45
CA SER A 346 19.93 57.05 -20.62
C SER A 346 18.79 56.49 -19.76
N LEU A 347 18.02 57.38 -19.12
CA LEU A 347 16.75 57.05 -18.43
C LEU A 347 15.85 56.14 -19.30
N ASP A 348 15.91 56.32 -20.62
CA ASP A 348 15.23 55.51 -21.64
C ASP A 348 15.66 54.03 -21.63
N GLU A 349 16.93 53.70 -21.36
CA GLU A 349 17.39 52.31 -21.24
C GLU A 349 16.87 51.64 -19.95
N MET A 350 16.80 52.38 -18.84
CA MET A 350 16.25 51.88 -17.57
C MET A 350 14.74 51.60 -17.68
N VAL A 351 13.97 52.52 -18.27
CA VAL A 351 12.52 52.36 -18.51
C VAL A 351 12.24 51.17 -19.45
N LYS A 352 13.07 50.98 -20.49
CA LYS A 352 12.96 49.81 -21.39
C LYS A 352 13.24 48.50 -20.68
N ILE A 353 14.18 48.46 -19.73
CA ILE A 353 14.48 47.24 -18.95
C ILE A 353 13.35 46.96 -17.96
N GLU A 354 12.79 47.98 -17.33
CA GLU A 354 11.66 47.86 -16.40
C GLU A 354 10.41 47.32 -17.11
N SER A 355 10.06 47.85 -18.28
CA SER A 355 8.96 47.34 -19.10
C SER A 355 9.19 45.89 -19.55
N LYS A 356 10.42 45.52 -19.92
CA LYS A 356 10.78 44.13 -20.22
C LYS A 356 10.68 43.23 -19.00
N LEU A 357 11.08 43.72 -17.82
CA LEU A 357 10.99 42.99 -16.57
C LEU A 357 9.53 42.69 -16.22
N ASP A 358 8.65 43.68 -16.28
CA ASP A 358 7.21 43.52 -16.04
C ASP A 358 6.58 42.50 -16.99
N PHE A 359 6.92 42.58 -18.28
CA PHE A 359 6.43 41.63 -19.28
C PHE A 359 6.89 40.19 -18.97
N VAL A 360 8.17 39.99 -18.64
CA VAL A 360 8.70 38.67 -18.31
C VAL A 360 8.15 38.15 -16.98
N VAL A 361 7.93 39.01 -15.99
CA VAL A 361 7.23 38.67 -14.74
C VAL A 361 5.80 38.22 -15.03
N GLY A 362 5.09 38.89 -15.95
CA GLY A 362 3.76 38.45 -16.41
C GLY A 362 3.78 37.05 -17.02
N ILE A 363 4.74 36.77 -17.91
CA ILE A 363 4.94 35.42 -18.48
C ILE A 363 5.23 34.40 -17.38
N TRP A 364 6.11 34.74 -16.43
CA TRP A 364 6.48 33.88 -15.33
C TRP A 364 5.28 33.55 -14.43
N LEU A 365 4.44 34.54 -14.09
CA LEU A 365 3.24 34.34 -13.28
C LEU A 365 2.25 33.39 -13.97
N VAL A 366 1.94 33.65 -15.24
CA VAL A 366 1.01 32.81 -16.02
C VAL A 366 1.56 31.39 -16.16
N SER A 367 2.84 31.26 -16.49
CA SER A 367 3.50 29.96 -16.61
C SER A 367 3.53 29.21 -15.27
N SER A 368 3.80 29.91 -14.17
CA SER A 368 3.87 29.33 -12.83
C SER A 368 2.50 28.85 -12.37
N LEU A 369 1.45 29.62 -12.64
CA LEU A 369 0.07 29.25 -12.36
C LEU A 369 -0.33 28.01 -13.18
N ALA A 370 -0.09 28.03 -14.49
CA ALA A 370 -0.41 26.91 -15.38
C ALA A 370 0.33 25.63 -14.98
N ASN A 371 1.65 25.70 -14.75
CA ASN A 371 2.46 24.57 -14.31
C ASN A 371 2.00 24.04 -12.94
N SER A 372 1.68 24.92 -12.00
CA SER A 372 1.25 24.52 -10.65
C SER A 372 -0.11 23.86 -10.67
N LEU A 373 -1.08 24.42 -11.39
CA LEU A 373 -2.42 23.83 -11.54
C LEU A 373 -2.38 22.49 -12.28
N PHE A 374 -1.63 22.40 -13.37
CA PHE A 374 -1.50 21.15 -14.12
C PHE A 374 -0.78 20.08 -13.29
N SER A 375 0.30 20.45 -12.59
CA SER A 375 1.00 19.55 -11.68
C SER A 375 0.14 19.11 -10.49
N LEU A 376 -0.71 19.99 -9.96
CA LEU A 376 -1.67 19.68 -8.89
C LEU A 376 -2.78 18.75 -9.39
N TYR A 377 -3.35 19.04 -10.56
CA TYR A 377 -4.29 18.15 -11.25
C TYR A 377 -3.69 16.76 -11.43
N TRP A 378 -2.44 16.69 -11.91
CA TRP A 378 -1.77 15.42 -12.10
C TRP A 378 -1.61 14.66 -10.77
N ASP A 379 -1.15 15.33 -9.72
CA ASP A 379 -1.00 14.68 -8.42
C ASP A 379 -2.37 14.18 -7.90
N VAL A 380 -3.37 15.06 -7.80
CA VAL A 380 -4.65 14.78 -7.14
C VAL A 380 -5.54 13.83 -7.96
N ILE A 381 -5.62 14.05 -9.27
CA ILE A 381 -6.52 13.31 -10.16
C ILE A 381 -5.80 12.10 -10.77
N MET A 382 -4.63 12.30 -11.38
CA MET A 382 -3.98 11.23 -12.14
C MET A 382 -3.25 10.22 -11.25
N ASP A 383 -2.51 10.70 -10.24
CA ASP A 383 -1.72 9.84 -9.36
C ASP A 383 -2.54 9.32 -8.16
N TRP A 384 -3.34 10.18 -7.53
CA TRP A 384 -4.17 9.84 -6.37
C TRP A 384 -5.59 9.38 -6.71
N SER A 385 -6.09 9.65 -7.93
CA SER A 385 -7.46 9.28 -8.36
C SER A 385 -8.57 9.87 -7.49
N LEU A 386 -8.36 11.07 -6.94
CA LEU A 386 -9.42 11.82 -6.27
C LEU A 386 -10.50 12.25 -7.29
N PHE A 387 -11.76 12.29 -6.86
CA PHE A 387 -12.96 12.61 -7.65
C PHE A 387 -13.41 11.55 -8.67
N ARG A 388 -12.97 10.29 -8.50
CA ARG A 388 -13.67 9.16 -9.13
C ARG A 388 -15.13 9.16 -8.64
N ARG A 389 -16.12 9.08 -9.56
CA ARG A 389 -17.54 9.06 -9.20
C ARG A 389 -17.81 7.92 -8.22
N ARG A 390 -18.56 8.20 -7.14
CA ARG A 390 -19.08 7.18 -6.22
C ARG A 390 -19.76 6.10 -7.04
N HIS A 391 -19.28 4.85 -6.93
CA HIS A 391 -19.98 3.72 -7.53
C HIS A 391 -21.33 3.61 -6.83
N ARG A 392 -22.42 3.92 -7.55
CA ARG A 392 -23.79 3.98 -7.00
C ARG A 392 -24.29 2.66 -6.41
N HIS A 393 -23.56 1.56 -6.61
CA HIS A 393 -23.94 0.21 -6.20
C HIS A 393 -23.06 -0.39 -5.10
N LEU A 394 -22.10 0.37 -4.53
CA LEU A 394 -21.20 -0.13 -3.49
C LEU A 394 -20.97 0.94 -2.39
N PRO A 395 -21.80 0.97 -1.32
CA PRO A 395 -21.75 1.99 -0.28
C PRO A 395 -20.51 1.92 0.63
N ALA A 396 -19.76 0.81 0.59
CA ALA A 396 -18.58 0.55 1.44
C ALA A 396 -17.30 1.28 1.00
N PHE A 397 -17.28 1.95 -0.15
CA PHE A 397 -16.06 2.58 -0.67
C PHE A 397 -15.90 4.04 -0.25
N PRO A 398 -14.66 4.49 0.04
CA PRO A 398 -14.36 5.86 0.45
C PRO A 398 -14.71 6.88 -0.64
N ILE A 399 -15.34 7.98 -0.22
CA ILE A 399 -15.92 8.99 -1.12
C ILE A 399 -14.83 9.64 -1.99
N PHE A 400 -15.00 9.65 -3.31
CA PHE A 400 -14.05 10.25 -4.26
C PHE A 400 -12.68 9.57 -4.38
N LEU A 401 -12.44 8.43 -3.73
CA LEU A 401 -11.22 7.65 -3.93
C LEU A 401 -11.51 6.43 -4.81
N ARG A 402 -10.44 5.74 -5.22
CA ARG A 402 -10.53 4.49 -5.98
C ARG A 402 -10.88 3.29 -5.07
N PRO A 403 -11.38 2.18 -5.63
CA PRO A 403 -11.81 1.02 -4.84
C PRO A 403 -10.69 0.35 -4.04
N ILE A 404 -9.49 0.22 -4.63
CA ILE A 404 -8.34 -0.43 -4.00
C ILE A 404 -7.36 0.63 -3.48
N LEU A 405 -7.23 0.74 -2.16
CA LEU A 405 -6.30 1.65 -1.51
C LEU A 405 -5.05 0.90 -1.03
N HIS A 406 -3.88 1.52 -1.20
CA HIS A 406 -2.62 0.98 -0.66
C HIS A 406 -2.48 1.19 0.85
N PHE A 407 -3.20 2.17 1.41
CA PHE A 407 -3.30 2.36 2.85
C PHE A 407 -4.66 1.85 3.32
N ARG A 408 -4.67 0.93 4.30
CA ARG A 408 -5.88 0.33 4.88
C ARG A 408 -6.88 1.39 5.37
N LYS A 409 -6.40 2.53 5.85
CA LYS A 409 -7.24 3.66 6.31
C LYS A 409 -7.41 4.73 5.22
N PRO A 410 -8.63 4.99 4.72
CA PRO A 410 -8.89 6.07 3.77
C PRO A 410 -8.45 7.46 4.27
N SER A 411 -8.50 7.69 5.59
CA SER A 411 -8.04 8.94 6.22
C SER A 411 -6.56 9.23 5.95
N ALA A 412 -5.70 8.20 5.92
CA ALA A 412 -4.29 8.35 5.56
C ALA A 412 -4.13 8.76 4.09
N TYR A 413 -5.00 8.24 3.21
CA TYR A 413 -5.05 8.60 1.79
C TYR A 413 -5.41 10.09 1.61
N TYR A 414 -6.48 10.55 2.27
CA TYR A 414 -6.86 11.97 2.20
C TYR A 414 -5.80 12.88 2.83
N ALA A 415 -5.22 12.49 3.97
CA ALA A 415 -4.15 13.24 4.61
C ALA A 415 -2.92 13.37 3.70
N ALA A 416 -2.51 12.29 3.02
CA ALA A 416 -1.42 12.31 2.06
C ALA A 416 -1.71 13.24 0.87
N ILE A 417 -2.96 13.27 0.37
CA ILE A 417 -3.40 14.18 -0.69
C ILE A 417 -3.32 15.64 -0.20
N VAL A 418 -3.81 15.93 1.00
CA VAL A 418 -3.76 17.26 1.62
C VAL A 418 -2.32 17.72 1.82
N ILE A 419 -1.47 16.89 2.43
CA ILE A 419 -0.05 17.19 2.66
C ILE A 419 0.67 17.42 1.32
N ASN A 420 0.46 16.55 0.32
CA ASN A 420 1.07 16.72 -1.00
C ASN A 420 0.60 18.03 -1.68
N THR A 421 -0.67 18.40 -1.48
CA THR A 421 -1.24 19.66 -2.00
C THR A 421 -0.61 20.87 -1.31
N VAL A 422 -0.53 20.88 0.02
CA VAL A 422 0.09 21.97 0.80
C VAL A 422 1.56 22.13 0.42
N LEU A 423 2.33 21.03 0.38
CA LEU A 423 3.75 21.07 0.00
C LEU A 423 3.95 21.53 -1.45
N ARG A 424 3.01 21.25 -2.36
CA ARG A 424 3.04 21.74 -3.74
C ARG A 424 2.82 23.26 -3.78
N LEU A 425 1.92 23.78 -2.96
CA LEU A 425 1.61 25.20 -2.87
C LEU A 425 2.65 25.99 -2.05
N ALA A 426 3.49 25.33 -1.26
CA ALA A 426 4.51 25.98 -0.42
C ALA A 426 5.47 26.87 -1.22
N TRP A 427 5.77 26.54 -2.49
CA TRP A 427 6.62 27.37 -3.34
C TRP A 427 5.99 28.72 -3.73
N ILE A 428 4.67 28.88 -3.57
CA ILE A 428 3.98 30.17 -3.77
C ILE A 428 4.44 31.20 -2.72
N ILE A 429 4.88 30.76 -1.54
CA ILE A 429 5.39 31.63 -0.46
C ILE A 429 6.63 32.43 -0.93
N LYS A 430 7.40 31.90 -1.89
CA LYS A 430 8.54 32.62 -2.46
C LYS A 430 8.11 33.83 -3.31
N VAL A 431 6.87 33.87 -3.79
CA VAL A 431 6.36 34.92 -4.70
C VAL A 431 6.30 36.29 -3.98
N PRO A 432 5.60 36.47 -2.84
CA PRO A 432 5.60 37.74 -2.11
C PRO A 432 6.99 38.17 -1.62
N LEU A 433 7.82 37.21 -1.18
CA LEU A 433 9.17 37.49 -0.71
C LEU A 433 10.07 38.01 -1.84
N LEU A 434 9.92 37.45 -3.04
CA LEU A 434 10.58 37.95 -4.24
C LEU A 434 10.12 39.37 -4.59
N PHE A 435 8.82 39.66 -4.47
CA PHE A 435 8.27 41.01 -4.70
C PHE A 435 8.78 42.03 -3.68
N GLN A 436 8.84 41.68 -2.39
CA GLN A 436 9.42 42.55 -1.36
C GLN A 436 10.89 42.87 -1.62
N LEU A 437 11.68 41.87 -2.07
CA LEU A 437 13.07 42.08 -2.46
C LEU A 437 13.20 42.94 -3.73
N VAL A 438 12.31 42.76 -4.71
CA VAL A 438 12.26 43.63 -5.91
C VAL A 438 11.98 45.07 -5.51
N ASP A 439 10.96 45.31 -4.70
CA ASP A 439 10.57 46.67 -4.29
C ASP A 439 11.65 47.29 -3.39
N ALA A 440 12.28 46.52 -2.50
CA ALA A 440 13.40 46.98 -1.67
C ALA A 440 14.67 47.31 -2.49
N THR A 441 14.94 46.58 -3.58
CA THR A 441 16.12 46.83 -4.43
C THR A 441 15.88 47.86 -5.53
N LEU A 442 14.63 48.14 -5.88
CA LEU A 442 14.25 49.22 -6.80
C LEU A 442 13.98 50.55 -6.05
N LYS A 443 13.57 50.50 -4.78
CA LYS A 443 13.24 51.68 -3.94
C LYS A 443 13.87 51.57 -2.54
N PRO A 444 15.19 51.76 -2.41
CA PRO A 444 15.90 51.58 -1.13
C PRO A 444 15.42 52.51 -0.01
N ASN A 445 14.78 53.64 -0.34
CA ASN A 445 14.37 54.67 0.63
C ASN A 445 12.90 54.60 1.09
N ALA A 446 12.11 53.65 0.59
CA ALA A 446 10.65 53.59 0.84
C ALA A 446 10.17 52.41 1.67
N SER A 447 11.03 51.41 1.94
CA SER A 447 10.58 50.09 2.41
C SER A 447 10.64 49.85 3.92
N GLY A 448 11.10 50.81 4.74
CA GLY A 448 11.11 50.70 6.22
C GLY A 448 11.96 49.55 6.82
N LEU A 449 12.49 48.66 5.99
CA LEU A 449 13.25 47.47 6.37
C LEU A 449 14.74 47.82 6.46
N LYS A 450 15.27 47.82 7.68
CA LYS A 450 16.67 48.17 7.98
C LYS A 450 17.63 47.07 7.53
N THR A 451 18.58 47.47 6.66
CA THR A 451 19.88 46.84 6.31
C THR A 451 19.91 45.45 5.63
N GLU A 452 20.77 45.32 4.59
CA GLU A 452 20.99 44.09 3.80
C GLU A 452 21.50 42.88 4.63
N GLU A 453 22.12 43.11 5.79
CA GLU A 453 22.73 42.07 6.65
C GLU A 453 21.71 41.08 7.27
N ASP A 454 20.46 41.50 7.50
CA ASP A 454 19.45 40.65 8.14
C ASP A 454 18.60 39.83 7.15
N GLN A 455 18.56 40.23 5.87
CA GLN A 455 17.63 39.67 4.87
C GLN A 455 18.16 38.41 4.18
N ILE A 456 19.47 38.32 3.98
CA ILE A 456 20.11 37.24 3.23
C ILE A 456 20.03 35.89 3.97
N PRO A 457 20.37 35.78 5.27
CA PRO A 457 20.36 34.48 5.96
C PRO A 457 18.95 33.91 6.12
N LEU A 458 17.93 34.77 6.27
CA LEU A 458 16.53 34.41 6.28
C LEU A 458 16.07 33.80 4.93
N LEU A 459 16.44 34.43 3.81
CA LEU A 459 16.12 33.94 2.48
C LEU A 459 16.78 32.59 2.19
N VAL A 460 18.03 32.41 2.64
CA VAL A 460 18.76 31.15 2.55
C VAL A 460 18.07 30.05 3.36
N GLY A 461 17.65 30.35 4.60
CA GLY A 461 16.90 29.41 5.44
C GLY A 461 15.57 28.96 4.81
N VAL A 462 14.79 29.90 4.26
CA VAL A 462 13.52 29.58 3.58
C VAL A 462 13.76 28.75 2.31
N ASP A 463 14.78 29.09 1.52
CA ASP A 463 15.10 28.34 0.30
C ASP A 463 15.54 26.90 0.61
N LEU A 464 16.37 26.71 1.64
CA LEU A 464 16.75 25.39 2.13
C LEU A 464 15.54 24.59 2.61
N ALA A 465 14.64 25.20 3.38
CA ALA A 465 13.42 24.54 3.86
C ALA A 465 12.53 24.05 2.72
N LEU A 466 12.34 24.88 1.68
CA LEU A 466 11.55 24.53 0.50
C LEU A 466 12.21 23.42 -0.32
N LYS A 467 13.54 23.39 -0.43
CA LYS A 467 14.30 22.30 -1.07
C LYS A 467 14.11 20.98 -0.30
N VAL A 468 14.24 20.99 1.02
CA VAL A 468 13.96 19.82 1.88
C VAL A 468 12.51 19.34 1.70
N ALA A 469 11.55 20.27 1.73
CA ALA A 469 10.14 19.98 1.54
C ALA A 469 9.85 19.33 0.18
N GLU A 470 10.45 19.83 -0.92
CA GLU A 470 10.25 19.29 -2.27
C GLU A 470 10.90 17.92 -2.46
N ILE A 471 12.03 17.67 -1.80
CA ILE A 471 12.63 16.33 -1.71
C ILE A 471 11.63 15.42 -0.98
N LEU A 472 11.29 15.71 0.28
CA LEU A 472 10.41 14.86 1.07
C LEU A 472 9.04 14.61 0.43
N ARG A 473 8.44 15.62 -0.21
CA ARG A 473 7.15 15.51 -0.92
C ARG A 473 7.17 14.43 -2.00
N ARG A 474 8.27 14.29 -2.75
CA ARG A 474 8.35 13.24 -3.76
C ARG A 474 8.78 11.92 -3.17
N TRP A 475 9.70 11.91 -2.22
CA TRP A 475 10.23 10.68 -1.65
C TRP A 475 9.25 9.95 -0.75
N LEU A 476 8.47 10.64 0.09
CA LEU A 476 7.49 10.01 0.99
C LEU A 476 6.25 9.47 0.28
N TRP A 477 5.93 10.01 -0.90
CA TRP A 477 4.65 9.78 -1.56
C TRP A 477 4.76 9.19 -2.96
N HIS A 478 5.96 8.83 -3.46
CA HIS A 478 6.14 8.36 -4.85
C HIS A 478 5.45 7.02 -5.18
N LYS A 479 5.24 6.19 -4.16
CA LYS A 479 4.90 4.76 -4.34
C LYS A 479 3.40 4.47 -4.40
N PRO A 480 2.52 5.11 -3.59
CA PRO A 480 1.07 5.00 -3.81
C PRO A 480 0.61 5.64 -5.13
N LYS A 481 1.50 6.38 -5.83
CA LYS A 481 1.20 7.22 -7.02
C LYS A 481 1.36 6.53 -8.38
N ARG A 482 2.28 5.57 -8.54
CA ARG A 482 2.58 4.95 -9.87
C ARG A 482 2.53 3.43 -9.94
N ALA A 483 2.40 2.75 -8.80
CA ALA A 483 1.90 1.38 -8.77
C ALA A 483 0.56 1.28 -9.54
N ASN A 484 -0.32 2.28 -9.42
CA ASN A 484 -1.69 2.30 -10.00
C ASN A 484 -1.79 2.36 -11.53
N GLY A 485 -0.69 2.48 -12.27
CA GLY A 485 -0.75 2.39 -13.74
C GLY A 485 -0.39 1.00 -14.24
N ARG A 486 0.62 0.38 -13.62
CA ARG A 486 1.18 -0.91 -14.05
C ARG A 486 0.68 -2.08 -13.23
N MET A 487 0.27 -1.85 -11.98
CA MET A 487 -0.28 -2.87 -11.10
C MET A 487 -1.72 -3.19 -11.45
N ASP A 488 -2.52 -2.30 -12.03
CA ASP A 488 -3.85 -2.69 -12.54
C ASP A 488 -3.77 -3.78 -13.65
N ALA A 489 -2.59 -3.97 -14.26
CA ALA A 489 -2.29 -5.04 -15.21
C ALA A 489 -1.47 -6.22 -14.62
N LEU A 490 -0.91 -6.07 -13.42
CA LEU A 490 -0.08 -7.07 -12.73
C LEU A 490 -0.67 -7.53 -11.39
N SER A 491 -1.78 -6.93 -10.94
CA SER A 491 -2.47 -7.22 -9.68
C SER A 491 -3.25 -8.55 -9.71
N GLY A 492 -3.08 -9.32 -10.77
CA GLY A 492 -3.37 -10.75 -10.77
C GLY A 492 -2.22 -11.62 -10.25
N VAL A 493 -1.06 -11.05 -9.88
CA VAL A 493 0.18 -11.86 -9.67
C VAL A 493 0.95 -11.56 -8.37
N TYR A 494 0.79 -10.44 -7.67
CA TYR A 494 1.55 -10.21 -6.42
C TYR A 494 0.75 -9.53 -5.29
N PRO A 495 0.78 -10.09 -4.06
CA PRO A 495 0.15 -9.53 -2.86
C PRO A 495 0.84 -8.25 -2.38
N ILE A 496 0.09 -7.36 -1.72
CA ILE A 496 0.64 -6.18 -1.02
C ILE A 496 0.59 -6.46 0.48
N ARG A 497 1.75 -6.67 1.11
CA ARG A 497 1.90 -6.81 2.57
C ARG A 497 1.64 -5.50 3.34
N ASP A 498 1.24 -5.68 4.60
CA ASP A 498 0.93 -4.70 5.64
C ASP A 498 1.81 -3.42 5.61
N THR A 499 1.17 -2.25 5.43
CA THR A 499 1.82 -0.92 5.48
C THR A 499 1.67 -0.23 6.84
N SER A 500 1.10 -0.90 7.86
CA SER A 500 0.93 -0.37 9.21
C SER A 500 2.25 -0.03 9.90
N ALA A 501 3.33 -0.76 9.55
CA ALA A 501 4.68 -0.60 10.07
C ALA A 501 5.56 0.44 9.32
N MET A 502 4.95 1.36 8.56
CA MET A 502 5.69 2.47 7.97
C MET A 502 6.41 3.28 9.08
N PRO A 503 7.64 3.76 8.86
CA PRO A 503 8.31 4.68 9.78
C PRO A 503 7.68 6.08 9.66
N TRP A 504 6.38 6.18 9.97
CA TRP A 504 5.59 7.41 9.99
C TRP A 504 6.19 8.42 10.98
N MET A 505 6.78 7.93 12.07
CA MET A 505 7.48 8.79 13.03
C MET A 505 8.65 9.54 12.38
N GLY A 506 9.49 8.88 11.56
CA GLY A 506 10.62 9.55 10.91
C GLY A 506 10.18 10.59 9.89
N ALA A 507 9.18 10.27 9.07
CA ALA A 507 8.60 11.17 8.06
C ALA A 507 7.84 12.35 8.68
N ALA A 508 6.99 12.08 9.67
CA ALA A 508 6.23 13.10 10.38
C ALA A 508 7.14 14.00 11.22
N LEU A 509 8.22 13.47 11.82
CA LEU A 509 9.21 14.27 12.54
C LEU A 509 10.06 15.12 11.58
N LEU A 510 10.49 14.60 10.43
CA LEU A 510 11.21 15.41 9.42
C LEU A 510 10.31 16.48 8.77
N MET A 511 9.03 16.17 8.57
CA MET A 511 8.04 17.15 8.12
C MET A 511 7.79 18.19 9.21
N THR A 512 7.62 17.79 10.47
CA THR A 512 7.48 18.72 11.60
C THR A 512 8.72 19.61 11.76
N PHE A 513 9.92 19.06 11.53
CA PHE A 513 11.19 19.79 11.48
C PHE A 513 11.20 20.83 10.36
N THR A 514 10.84 20.44 9.13
CA THR A 514 10.79 21.33 7.97
C THR A 514 9.73 22.42 8.15
N PHE A 515 8.56 22.09 8.67
CA PHE A 515 7.47 23.04 8.91
C PHE A 515 7.75 23.97 10.09
N ARG A 516 8.43 23.52 11.16
CA ARG A 516 8.93 24.41 12.22
C ARG A 516 9.98 25.39 11.70
N LEU A 517 10.83 24.98 10.75
CA LEU A 517 11.79 25.87 10.10
C LEU A 517 11.07 26.95 9.29
N VAL A 518 10.09 26.57 8.46
CA VAL A 518 9.29 27.53 7.67
C VAL A 518 8.44 28.45 8.57
N SER A 519 7.82 27.91 9.61
CA SER A 519 6.94 28.70 10.52
C SER A 519 7.71 29.58 11.48
N TRP A 520 8.90 29.19 11.93
CA TRP A 520 9.80 30.04 12.72
C TRP A 520 10.28 31.24 11.90
N GLU A 521 10.77 31.02 10.68
CA GLU A 521 11.25 32.08 9.80
C GLU A 521 10.10 33.02 9.37
N ALA A 522 8.91 32.47 9.10
CA ALA A 522 7.71 33.27 8.84
C ALA A 522 7.25 34.07 10.07
N ALA A 523 7.35 33.51 11.28
CA ALA A 523 7.01 34.21 12.52
C ALA A 523 8.00 35.35 12.84
N VAL A 524 9.29 35.19 12.53
CA VAL A 524 10.29 36.26 12.65
C VAL A 524 10.00 37.39 11.66
N LEU A 525 9.55 37.07 10.44
CA LEU A 525 9.08 38.06 9.46
C LEU A 525 7.82 38.79 9.92
N ILE A 526 6.81 38.08 10.43
CA ILE A 526 5.55 38.63 10.94
C ILE A 526 5.80 39.52 12.17
N ALA A 527 6.68 39.10 13.09
CA ALA A 527 7.07 39.89 14.25
C ALA A 527 7.82 41.19 13.87
N ARG A 528 8.49 41.22 12.72
CA ARG A 528 9.17 42.40 12.19
C ARG A 528 8.28 43.28 11.29
N SER A 529 7.23 42.73 10.67
CA SER A 529 6.25 43.51 9.88
C SER A 529 5.09 44.08 10.71
N SER A 530 4.79 43.45 11.85
CA SER A 530 3.72 43.87 12.77
C SER A 530 4.06 45.11 13.61
N SER A 531 5.27 45.67 13.49
CA SER A 531 5.56 46.99 14.04
C SER A 531 4.91 48.13 13.26
N GLU A 532 4.31 47.89 12.08
CA GLU A 532 3.76 48.98 11.25
C GLU A 532 2.33 48.80 10.69
N VAL A 533 1.67 47.64 10.75
CA VAL A 533 0.33 47.48 10.14
C VAL A 533 -0.65 46.69 11.01
N ASN A 534 -1.78 47.33 11.34
CA ASN A 534 -2.78 46.93 12.34
C ASN A 534 -3.87 45.93 11.85
N GLN A 535 -3.64 45.14 10.79
CA GLN A 535 -4.58 44.08 10.39
C GLN A 535 -3.88 42.83 9.83
N PRO A 536 -4.37 41.61 10.19
CA PRO A 536 -3.81 40.37 9.68
C PRO A 536 -4.11 40.23 8.19
N ASN A 537 -3.06 40.17 7.37
CA ASN A 537 -3.17 39.98 5.93
C ASN A 537 -3.45 38.49 5.59
N SER A 538 -3.95 38.24 4.39
CA SER A 538 -4.43 36.92 3.93
C SER A 538 -3.40 35.77 4.03
N ALA A 539 -2.11 36.09 4.15
CA ALA A 539 -1.04 35.13 4.41
C ALA A 539 -1.07 34.57 5.86
N GLU A 540 -1.43 35.39 6.86
CA GLU A 540 -1.52 34.98 8.27
C GLU A 540 -2.70 34.02 8.51
N ILE A 541 -3.80 34.19 7.76
CA ILE A 541 -4.97 33.30 7.81
C ILE A 541 -4.63 31.92 7.22
N MET A 542 -3.92 31.87 6.09
CA MET A 542 -3.52 30.59 5.48
C MET A 542 -2.51 29.80 6.32
N LEU A 543 -1.58 30.49 7.01
CA LEU A 543 -0.57 29.86 7.87
C LEU A 543 -1.18 29.34 9.19
N SER A 544 -2.16 30.06 9.74
CA SER A 544 -2.91 29.66 10.94
C SER A 544 -3.82 28.45 10.68
N MET A 545 -4.44 28.38 9.49
CA MET A 545 -5.21 27.20 9.05
C MET A 545 -4.32 25.96 8.89
N ALA A 546 -3.09 26.13 8.40
CA ALA A 546 -2.13 25.04 8.29
C ALA A 546 -1.67 24.50 9.66
N CYS A 547 -1.51 25.38 10.66
CA CYS A 547 -1.15 24.98 12.02
C CYS A 547 -2.31 24.27 12.75
N LEU A 548 -3.55 24.78 12.62
CA LEU A 548 -4.75 24.18 13.24
C LEU A 548 -5.05 22.77 12.71
N ALA A 549 -4.84 22.53 11.41
CA ALA A 549 -4.98 21.19 10.81
C ALA A 549 -3.95 20.18 11.35
N ILE A 550 -2.81 20.63 11.87
CA ILE A 550 -1.71 19.78 12.39
C ILE A 550 -1.85 19.55 13.90
N SER A 551 -2.29 20.54 14.68
CA SER A 551 -2.61 20.35 16.12
C SER A 551 -3.82 19.43 16.34
N ALA A 552 -4.74 19.36 15.38
CA ALA A 552 -5.77 18.32 15.34
C ALA A 552 -5.18 16.90 15.16
N PHE A 553 -3.93 16.77 14.68
CA PHE A 553 -3.27 15.49 14.40
C PHE A 553 -2.45 14.96 15.59
N THR A 554 -1.81 15.80 16.40
CA THR A 554 -1.06 15.33 17.59
C THR A 554 -1.98 14.82 18.70
N ALA A 555 -3.24 15.28 18.73
CA ALA A 555 -4.28 14.75 19.61
C ALA A 555 -5.00 13.50 19.04
N TRP A 556 -4.76 13.14 17.77
CA TRP A 556 -5.47 12.06 17.05
C TRP A 556 -4.53 10.97 16.53
N ALA A 557 -3.41 10.74 17.23
CA ALA A 557 -2.49 9.63 16.98
C ALA A 557 -2.57 8.54 18.06
N GLY A 558 -3.68 8.48 18.81
CA GLY A 558 -4.03 7.28 19.55
C GLY A 558 -4.61 6.28 18.55
N ALA A 559 -3.89 5.20 18.23
CA ALA A 559 -4.55 4.03 17.67
C ALA A 559 -5.69 3.66 18.64
N ALA A 560 -6.90 3.44 18.12
CA ALA A 560 -7.97 2.90 18.94
C ALA A 560 -7.41 1.63 19.62
N THR A 561 -7.44 1.61 20.93
CA THR A 561 -6.97 0.46 21.72
C THR A 561 -8.17 -0.42 21.99
N PHE A 562 -7.98 -1.74 21.83
CA PHE A 562 -8.99 -2.70 22.23
C PHE A 562 -9.43 -2.42 23.66
N THR A 563 -10.73 -2.23 23.85
CA THR A 563 -11.34 -2.04 25.17
C THR A 563 -12.14 -3.29 25.48
N GLN A 564 -11.88 -3.87 26.66
CA GLN A 564 -12.58 -5.06 27.10
C GLN A 564 -14.08 -4.76 27.21
N PRO A 565 -14.96 -5.54 26.54
CA PRO A 565 -16.40 -5.28 26.55
C PRO A 565 -17.04 -5.63 27.90
N ALA A 566 -16.44 -6.49 28.72
CA ALA A 566 -16.92 -6.83 30.06
C ALA A 566 -15.74 -7.09 31.01
N ALA A 567 -16.04 -7.29 32.30
CA ALA A 567 -15.02 -7.62 33.30
C ALA A 567 -14.37 -8.99 33.07
N ALA A 568 -15.11 -9.91 32.46
CA ALA A 568 -14.66 -11.22 32.03
C ALA A 568 -15.56 -11.72 30.88
N PRO A 569 -15.12 -12.69 30.06
CA PRO A 569 -15.95 -13.23 28.98
C PRO A 569 -17.22 -13.96 29.47
N THR A 570 -17.24 -14.39 30.73
CA THR A 570 -18.41 -15.00 31.39
C THR A 570 -19.30 -13.98 32.09
N ALA A 571 -19.05 -12.68 31.92
CA ALA A 571 -19.84 -11.63 32.54
C ALA A 571 -20.68 -10.91 31.48
N THR A 572 -21.93 -10.62 31.84
CA THR A 572 -22.81 -9.79 31.02
C THR A 572 -22.33 -8.33 31.01
N SER A 573 -22.60 -7.61 29.93
CA SER A 573 -22.26 -6.20 29.77
C SER A 573 -23.24 -5.46 28.85
N THR A 574 -23.44 -4.17 29.12
CA THR A 574 -24.16 -3.27 28.24
C THR A 574 -23.46 -3.05 26.89
N PHE A 575 -22.14 -3.29 26.82
CA PHE A 575 -21.40 -3.19 25.56
C PHE A 575 -21.78 -4.28 24.56
N TYR A 576 -22.25 -5.45 25.02
CA TYR A 576 -22.77 -6.48 24.13
C TYR A 576 -24.15 -6.16 23.55
N VAL A 577 -24.84 -5.14 24.09
CA VAL A 577 -26.16 -4.61 23.69
C VAL A 577 -27.35 -5.57 23.86
N GLY A 578 -27.25 -6.82 23.36
CA GLY A 578 -28.32 -7.80 23.44
C GLY A 578 -28.74 -8.08 24.88
N GLN A 579 -30.04 -8.18 25.14
CA GLN A 579 -30.53 -8.48 26.48
C GLN A 579 -30.23 -9.93 26.87
N ASN A 580 -29.97 -10.16 28.15
CA ASN A 580 -29.94 -11.50 28.72
C ASN A 580 -31.38 -12.04 28.79
N ASN A 581 -31.66 -13.11 28.04
CA ASN A 581 -32.96 -13.76 27.93
C ASN A 581 -33.04 -15.07 28.76
N GLY A 582 -32.13 -15.24 29.72
CA GLY A 582 -32.01 -16.46 30.52
C GLY A 582 -31.23 -17.56 29.80
N THR A 583 -31.19 -18.74 30.41
CA THR A 583 -30.42 -19.88 29.88
C THR A 583 -31.22 -20.68 28.85
N ILE A 584 -30.56 -21.11 27.77
CA ILE A 584 -31.17 -22.01 26.78
C ILE A 584 -31.49 -23.39 27.37
N SER A 585 -32.65 -23.95 27.01
CA SER A 585 -33.01 -25.32 27.39
C SER A 585 -32.41 -26.33 26.41
N ASN A 586 -31.58 -27.23 26.95
CA ASN A 586 -30.94 -28.31 26.21
C ASN A 586 -31.43 -29.68 26.70
N GLY A 587 -31.54 -30.63 25.78
CA GLY A 587 -31.75 -32.04 26.11
C GLY A 587 -30.51 -32.68 26.73
N ALA A 588 -30.59 -33.97 27.01
CA ALA A 588 -29.43 -34.74 27.46
C ALA A 588 -28.30 -34.69 26.42
N VAL A 589 -27.05 -34.65 26.89
CA VAL A 589 -25.87 -34.70 26.01
C VAL A 589 -25.89 -36.01 25.23
N VAL A 590 -25.79 -35.92 23.91
CA VAL A 590 -25.69 -37.06 22.99
C VAL A 590 -24.21 -37.34 22.70
N PRO A 591 -23.63 -38.43 23.24
CA PRO A 591 -22.20 -38.68 23.08
C PRO A 591 -21.80 -38.81 21.61
N GLY A 592 -20.71 -38.14 21.24
CA GLY A 592 -20.05 -38.34 19.95
C GLY A 592 -18.96 -39.39 20.04
N LEU A 593 -18.40 -39.79 18.89
CA LEU A 593 -17.32 -40.78 18.86
C LEU A 593 -16.01 -40.21 19.40
N VAL A 594 -15.67 -38.98 19.03
CA VAL A 594 -14.40 -38.32 19.36
C VAL A 594 -14.61 -37.15 20.32
N PHE A 595 -15.63 -36.34 20.11
CA PHE A 595 -16.00 -35.22 20.97
C PHE A 595 -17.50 -35.19 21.22
N ASP A 596 -17.92 -34.67 22.36
CA ASP A 596 -19.33 -34.46 22.71
C ASP A 596 -19.76 -33.01 22.45
N ARG A 597 -18.80 -32.10 22.27
CA ARG A 597 -19.05 -30.69 21.91
C ARG A 597 -18.09 -30.23 20.81
N PHE A 598 -18.62 -29.52 19.83
CA PHE A 598 -17.90 -28.84 18.76
C PHE A 598 -18.18 -27.34 18.83
N VAL A 599 -17.12 -26.55 19.03
CA VAL A 599 -17.21 -25.08 19.10
C VAL A 599 -16.42 -24.51 17.94
N GLN A 600 -17.07 -23.85 17.00
CA GLN A 600 -16.39 -23.13 15.92
C GLN A 600 -16.45 -21.63 16.15
N ILE A 601 -15.29 -20.98 16.02
CA ILE A 601 -15.11 -19.54 16.17
C ILE A 601 -14.60 -19.01 14.84
N TRP A 602 -15.38 -18.15 14.21
CA TRP A 602 -15.07 -17.58 12.92
C TRP A 602 -14.64 -16.12 13.10
N LEU A 603 -13.43 -15.85 12.64
CA LEU A 603 -12.91 -14.51 12.45
C LEU A 603 -13.16 -14.10 11.00
N GLU A 604 -13.03 -12.80 10.74
CA GLU A 604 -13.18 -12.25 9.40
C GLU A 604 -11.83 -12.22 8.68
N ASN A 605 -11.87 -12.25 7.36
CA ASN A 605 -10.77 -12.33 6.44
C ASN A 605 -9.42 -11.72 6.86
N THR A 606 -8.38 -12.55 6.77
CA THR A 606 -6.97 -12.19 6.95
C THR A 606 -6.12 -13.24 6.24
N ASP A 607 -5.02 -12.83 5.63
CA ASP A 607 -4.10 -13.77 4.97
C ASP A 607 -3.45 -14.74 5.98
N TYR A 608 -3.32 -16.01 5.60
CA TYR A 608 -2.72 -17.06 6.44
C TYR A 608 -1.36 -16.65 7.02
N ALA A 609 -0.52 -15.96 6.23
CA ALA A 609 0.80 -15.55 6.65
C ALA A 609 0.78 -14.53 7.82
N ASP A 610 -0.18 -13.63 7.83
CA ASP A 610 -0.28 -12.58 8.84
C ASP A 610 -0.71 -13.17 10.19
N SER A 611 -1.77 -13.99 10.18
CA SER A 611 -2.23 -14.72 11.36
C SER A 611 -1.19 -15.74 11.86
N ALA A 612 -0.55 -16.51 10.97
CA ALA A 612 0.50 -17.47 11.36
C ALA A 612 1.75 -16.78 11.96
N SER A 613 2.03 -15.52 11.59
CA SER A 613 3.14 -14.74 12.16
C SER A 613 2.80 -14.06 13.49
N SER A 614 1.51 -14.05 13.88
CA SER A 614 1.04 -13.39 15.08
C SER A 614 1.41 -14.16 16.36
N PRO A 615 1.91 -13.48 17.42
CA PRO A 615 2.25 -14.13 18.68
C PRO A 615 1.10 -14.87 19.36
N THR A 616 -0.12 -14.32 19.34
CA THR A 616 -1.30 -14.93 19.97
C THR A 616 -1.70 -16.22 19.26
N PHE A 617 -1.69 -16.21 17.93
CA PHE A 617 -1.98 -17.41 17.13
C PHE A 617 -0.88 -18.46 17.27
N GLN A 618 0.40 -18.09 17.35
CA GLN A 618 1.49 -19.04 17.64
C GLN A 618 1.35 -19.67 19.02
N LYS A 619 0.96 -18.87 20.03
CA LYS A 619 0.66 -19.34 21.38
C LYS A 619 -0.52 -20.32 21.38
N LEU A 620 -1.59 -20.03 20.65
CA LEU A 620 -2.72 -20.94 20.51
C LEU A 620 -2.31 -22.22 19.75
N ALA A 621 -1.54 -22.11 18.67
CA ALA A 621 -1.02 -23.25 17.91
C ALA A 621 -0.25 -24.24 18.77
N SER A 622 0.54 -23.74 19.73
CA SER A 622 1.27 -24.60 20.68
C SER A 622 0.38 -25.47 21.56
N LYS A 623 -0.93 -25.19 21.63
CA LYS A 623 -1.94 -25.94 22.41
C LYS A 623 -2.85 -26.82 21.54
N GLY A 624 -2.63 -26.87 20.23
CA GLY A 624 -3.56 -27.47 19.28
C GLY A 624 -2.89 -28.14 18.09
N ILE A 625 -3.70 -28.45 17.07
CA ILE A 625 -3.24 -28.98 15.77
C ILE A 625 -3.53 -27.92 14.71
N LEU A 626 -2.49 -27.36 14.11
CA LEU A 626 -2.60 -26.35 13.05
C LEU A 626 -2.90 -27.02 11.71
N LEU A 627 -4.02 -26.66 11.07
CA LEU A 627 -4.40 -27.14 9.74
C LEU A 627 -3.74 -26.22 8.69
N THR A 628 -2.66 -26.67 8.07
CA THR A 628 -1.80 -25.82 7.21
C THR A 628 -2.27 -25.75 5.75
N ASN A 629 -3.29 -26.52 5.40
CA ASN A 629 -3.85 -26.69 4.05
C ASN A 629 -5.39 -26.59 4.10
N TYR A 630 -5.90 -25.64 4.89
CA TYR A 630 -7.32 -25.36 5.04
C TYR A 630 -7.71 -24.12 4.23
N HIS A 631 -8.72 -24.26 3.37
CA HIS A 631 -9.14 -23.22 2.43
C HIS A 631 -10.61 -22.82 2.65
N ALA A 632 -10.91 -21.53 2.51
CA ALA A 632 -12.29 -21.11 2.34
C ALA A 632 -12.81 -21.53 0.95
N VAL A 633 -14.12 -21.48 0.73
CA VAL A 633 -14.73 -22.11 -0.46
C VAL A 633 -14.92 -21.15 -1.64
N THR A 634 -14.98 -19.84 -1.38
CA THR A 634 -15.13 -18.79 -2.40
C THR A 634 -14.86 -17.42 -1.78
N HIS A 635 -15.03 -16.37 -2.56
CA HIS A 635 -15.24 -15.00 -2.09
C HIS A 635 -16.60 -14.45 -2.54
N PRO A 636 -17.21 -13.45 -1.84
CA PRO A 636 -16.80 -12.81 -0.56
C PRO A 636 -17.26 -13.60 0.70
N SER A 637 -17.36 -12.96 1.88
CA SER A 637 -17.71 -13.58 3.18
C SER A 637 -19.02 -14.40 3.20
N GLU A 638 -20.17 -13.81 2.85
CA GLU A 638 -21.51 -14.42 3.03
C GLU A 638 -21.65 -15.84 2.45
N PRO A 639 -21.17 -16.15 1.22
CA PRO A 639 -21.23 -17.51 0.69
C PRO A 639 -20.40 -18.54 1.49
N ASN A 640 -19.33 -18.15 2.19
CA ASN A 640 -18.58 -19.06 3.05
C ASN A 640 -19.39 -19.46 4.30
N TYR A 641 -20.04 -18.49 4.95
CA TYR A 641 -20.96 -18.74 6.06
C TYR A 641 -22.11 -19.66 5.62
N MET A 642 -22.72 -19.39 4.46
CA MET A 642 -23.78 -20.22 3.87
C MET A 642 -23.30 -21.67 3.61
N ALA A 643 -22.15 -21.82 2.94
CA ALA A 643 -21.58 -23.12 2.62
C ALA A 643 -21.25 -23.96 3.86
N SER A 644 -20.81 -23.32 4.95
CA SER A 644 -20.38 -24.00 6.18
C SER A 644 -21.51 -24.74 6.92
N VAL A 645 -22.77 -24.29 6.77
CA VAL A 645 -23.94 -24.90 7.45
C VAL A 645 -24.92 -25.57 6.49
N GLY A 646 -24.98 -25.13 5.24
CA GLY A 646 -25.88 -25.70 4.22
C GLY A 646 -25.20 -26.63 3.22
N GLY A 647 -23.87 -26.71 3.22
CA GLY A 647 -23.12 -27.55 2.28
C GLY A 647 -23.14 -27.02 0.85
N ASP A 648 -23.59 -25.78 0.62
CA ASP A 648 -23.53 -25.09 -0.66
C ASP A 648 -23.72 -23.57 -0.47
N PHE A 649 -23.22 -22.76 -1.39
CA PHE A 649 -23.44 -21.31 -1.46
C PHE A 649 -24.43 -20.89 -2.56
N PHE A 650 -25.05 -21.83 -3.27
CA PHE A 650 -26.20 -21.62 -4.17
C PHE A 650 -25.98 -20.55 -5.26
N GLY A 651 -24.74 -20.47 -5.77
CA GLY A 651 -24.33 -19.49 -6.77
C GLY A 651 -24.23 -18.05 -6.25
N LEU A 652 -24.21 -17.85 -4.93
CA LEU A 652 -23.98 -16.55 -4.31
C LEU A 652 -22.52 -16.11 -4.49
N GLY A 653 -22.32 -14.85 -4.86
CA GLY A 653 -21.00 -14.23 -5.02
C GLY A 653 -21.01 -12.75 -4.64
N ASP A 654 -21.90 -12.38 -3.73
CA ASP A 654 -22.02 -11.06 -3.14
C ASP A 654 -22.50 -11.19 -1.67
N ASP A 655 -22.42 -10.08 -0.93
CA ASP A 655 -22.86 -9.95 0.47
C ASP A 655 -24.24 -9.25 0.56
N SER A 656 -25.10 -9.49 -0.43
CA SER A 656 -26.44 -8.88 -0.43
C SER A 656 -27.38 -9.62 0.49
N MET A 657 -28.43 -8.96 0.98
CA MET A 657 -29.44 -9.59 1.83
C MET A 657 -30.13 -10.77 1.12
N ARG A 658 -29.68 -12.00 1.38
CA ARG A 658 -30.28 -13.24 0.86
C ARG A 658 -30.90 -14.09 1.96
N ALA A 659 -31.91 -14.87 1.58
CA ALA A 659 -32.47 -15.91 2.42
C ALA A 659 -32.80 -17.13 1.57
N LEU A 660 -32.43 -18.31 2.05
CA LEU A 660 -32.79 -19.58 1.43
C LEU A 660 -34.19 -20.02 1.92
N PRO A 661 -35.01 -20.61 1.05
CA PRO A 661 -36.35 -21.08 1.43
C PRO A 661 -36.36 -22.15 2.53
N GLN A 662 -37.50 -22.32 3.21
CA GLN A 662 -37.67 -23.26 4.33
C GLN A 662 -37.37 -24.73 3.97
N ASN A 663 -37.49 -25.12 2.71
CA ASN A 663 -37.23 -26.49 2.26
C ASN A 663 -35.74 -26.77 2.01
N VAL A 664 -34.85 -25.81 2.26
CA VAL A 664 -33.40 -25.99 2.16
C VAL A 664 -32.86 -26.40 3.53
N SER A 665 -32.43 -27.66 3.61
CA SER A 665 -31.86 -28.25 4.83
C SER A 665 -30.47 -27.72 5.19
N THR A 666 -30.18 -27.70 6.49
CA THR A 666 -28.92 -27.26 7.12
C THR A 666 -28.43 -28.30 8.11
N ILE A 667 -27.24 -28.06 8.69
CA ILE A 667 -26.72 -28.87 9.80
C ILE A 667 -27.68 -28.93 11.00
N ALA A 668 -28.50 -27.89 11.25
CA ALA A 668 -29.48 -27.91 12.33
C ALA A 668 -30.49 -29.07 12.18
N ASP A 669 -30.93 -29.36 10.96
CA ASP A 669 -31.84 -30.48 10.69
C ASP A 669 -31.18 -31.84 11.00
N LEU A 670 -29.90 -32.00 10.65
CA LEU A 670 -29.14 -33.22 10.94
C LEU A 670 -28.90 -33.43 12.44
N LEU A 671 -28.63 -32.36 13.18
CA LEU A 671 -28.41 -32.39 14.63
C LEU A 671 -29.72 -32.71 15.37
N GLU A 672 -30.82 -32.07 14.99
CA GLU A 672 -32.13 -32.26 15.61
C GLU A 672 -32.67 -33.69 15.40
N LEU A 673 -32.41 -34.32 14.25
CA LEU A 673 -32.75 -35.73 14.03
C LEU A 673 -32.15 -36.68 15.07
N LYS A 674 -31.02 -36.32 15.67
CA LYS A 674 -30.38 -37.08 16.75
C LYS A 674 -30.51 -36.43 18.11
N SER A 675 -31.36 -35.41 18.25
CA SER A 675 -31.53 -34.63 19.49
C SER A 675 -30.22 -34.01 20.00
N ILE A 676 -29.27 -33.71 19.12
CA ILE A 676 -28.02 -33.02 19.47
C ILE A 676 -28.34 -31.53 19.58
N SER A 677 -28.03 -30.94 20.74
CA SER A 677 -28.28 -29.52 20.98
C SER A 677 -27.33 -28.62 20.18
N TRP A 678 -27.84 -27.51 19.67
CA TRP A 678 -27.07 -26.54 18.90
C TRP A 678 -27.37 -25.10 19.32
N ALA A 679 -26.46 -24.16 19.09
CA ALA A 679 -26.70 -22.72 19.25
C ALA A 679 -25.68 -21.90 18.44
N GLU A 680 -26.03 -20.66 18.13
CA GLU A 680 -25.08 -19.67 17.61
C GLU A 680 -24.99 -18.50 18.58
N TYR A 681 -23.80 -17.91 18.73
CA TYR A 681 -23.56 -16.72 19.54
C TYR A 681 -22.92 -15.63 18.70
N GLN A 682 -23.60 -14.49 18.62
CA GLN A 682 -23.21 -13.37 17.78
C GLN A 682 -22.96 -12.15 18.67
N GLU A 683 -21.73 -11.63 18.66
CA GLU A 683 -21.39 -10.46 19.47
C GLU A 683 -22.11 -9.22 18.94
N ASN A 684 -22.63 -8.38 19.84
CA ASN A 684 -23.40 -7.17 19.51
C ASN A 684 -24.69 -7.39 18.70
N MET A 685 -25.18 -8.62 18.60
CA MET A 685 -26.53 -8.87 18.09
C MET A 685 -27.57 -8.34 19.08
N PRO A 686 -28.56 -7.53 18.64
CA PRO A 686 -29.42 -6.76 19.55
C PRO A 686 -30.51 -7.58 20.23
N THR A 687 -30.98 -8.65 19.59
CA THR A 687 -31.99 -9.57 20.11
C THR A 687 -31.73 -10.96 19.57
N ASP A 688 -32.19 -11.99 20.27
CA ASP A 688 -32.10 -13.37 19.79
C ASP A 688 -32.84 -13.52 18.46
N GLY A 689 -32.23 -14.23 17.52
CA GLY A 689 -32.75 -14.44 16.16
C GLY A 689 -32.89 -13.16 15.34
N PHE A 690 -32.16 -12.08 15.63
CA PHE A 690 -32.29 -10.81 14.91
C PHE A 690 -32.06 -10.97 13.39
N PRO A 691 -33.08 -10.73 12.54
CA PRO A 691 -32.99 -10.98 11.11
C PRO A 691 -32.61 -9.72 10.31
N GLY A 692 -32.37 -8.58 10.97
CA GLY A 692 -32.04 -7.33 10.29
C GLY A 692 -30.67 -7.40 9.62
N PHE A 693 -30.50 -6.67 8.52
CA PHE A 693 -29.27 -6.67 7.72
C PHE A 693 -28.02 -6.36 8.56
N ASN A 694 -28.12 -5.37 9.45
CA ASN A 694 -27.08 -5.03 10.42
C ASN A 694 -27.70 -4.39 11.66
N PHE A 695 -26.87 -4.17 12.69
CA PHE A 695 -27.26 -3.42 13.87
C PHE A 695 -26.20 -2.37 14.23
N THR A 696 -26.65 -1.13 14.33
CA THR A 696 -25.85 0.02 14.79
C THR A 696 -26.07 0.21 16.29
N ASN A 697 -25.00 0.20 17.07
CA ASN A 697 -25.10 0.45 18.51
C ASN A 697 -25.47 1.92 18.74
N PRO A 698 -26.59 2.20 19.44
CA PRO A 698 -27.06 3.57 19.63
C PRO A 698 -26.13 4.40 20.53
N ASN A 699 -25.24 3.78 21.31
CA ASN A 699 -24.37 4.48 22.27
C ASN A 699 -23.16 5.15 21.59
N ASP A 700 -22.66 4.59 20.49
CA ASP A 700 -21.48 5.10 19.76
C ASP A 700 -21.69 5.24 18.25
N ASN A 701 -22.89 4.95 17.75
CA ASN A 701 -23.31 5.05 16.36
C ASN A 701 -22.44 4.21 15.39
N TYR A 702 -21.92 3.07 15.88
CA TYR A 702 -21.11 2.15 15.08
C TYR A 702 -21.86 0.86 14.77
N VAL A 703 -21.70 0.33 13.54
CA VAL A 703 -22.29 -0.94 13.11
C VAL A 703 -21.41 -2.08 13.61
N TYR A 704 -21.87 -2.82 14.61
CA TYR A 704 -21.09 -3.92 15.19
C TYR A 704 -21.51 -5.29 14.66
N TYR A 705 -22.80 -5.48 14.41
CA TYR A 705 -23.34 -6.76 13.95
C TYR A 705 -23.80 -6.63 12.50
N VAL A 706 -23.49 -7.65 11.69
CA VAL A 706 -24.01 -7.84 10.34
C VAL A 706 -24.55 -9.25 10.19
N ARG A 707 -25.67 -9.37 9.48
CA ARG A 707 -26.35 -10.65 9.26
C ARG A 707 -25.51 -11.63 8.45
N LYS A 708 -24.66 -11.13 7.55
CA LYS A 708 -23.84 -11.98 6.65
C LYS A 708 -22.84 -12.89 7.39
N HIS A 709 -22.47 -12.58 8.63
CA HIS A 709 -21.56 -13.40 9.46
C HIS A 709 -22.30 -14.35 10.42
N ASN A 710 -23.62 -14.47 10.25
CA ASN A 710 -24.49 -15.36 11.00
C ASN A 710 -25.04 -16.42 10.03
N PRO A 711 -24.60 -17.68 10.07
CA PRO A 711 -24.85 -18.60 8.98
C PRO A 711 -26.26 -19.19 8.99
N LEU A 712 -26.83 -19.59 10.14
CA LEU A 712 -28.15 -20.21 10.16
C LEU A 712 -29.29 -19.20 9.96
N ILE A 713 -29.13 -17.91 10.28
CA ILE A 713 -30.14 -16.89 9.97
C ILE A 713 -30.31 -16.66 8.45
N LEU A 714 -29.38 -17.18 7.62
CA LEU A 714 -29.48 -17.15 6.16
C LEU A 714 -30.56 -18.11 5.62
N TYR A 715 -31.09 -19.01 6.46
CA TYR A 715 -32.05 -20.04 6.06
C TYR A 715 -33.41 -19.79 6.72
N ASP A 716 -34.47 -19.68 5.92
CA ASP A 716 -35.83 -19.52 6.44
C ASP A 716 -36.28 -20.72 7.30
N SER A 717 -35.68 -21.90 7.08
CA SER A 717 -35.88 -23.11 7.91
C SER A 717 -35.42 -22.92 9.36
N VAL A 718 -34.67 -21.85 9.65
CA VAL A 718 -34.27 -21.43 10.98
C VAL A 718 -34.87 -20.07 11.32
N ALA A 719 -34.62 -19.05 10.48
CA ALA A 719 -35.00 -17.66 10.77
C ALA A 719 -36.52 -17.46 10.93
N LYS A 720 -37.35 -18.25 10.23
CA LYS A 720 -38.82 -18.19 10.36
C LYS A 720 -39.40 -19.23 11.32
N HIS A 721 -38.57 -20.09 11.91
CA HIS A 721 -38.98 -21.03 12.95
C HIS A 721 -38.63 -20.49 14.32
N GLN A 722 -39.62 -20.00 15.07
CA GLN A 722 -39.41 -19.29 16.33
C GLN A 722 -38.51 -20.03 17.33
N SER A 723 -38.69 -21.34 17.48
CA SER A 723 -37.87 -22.17 18.39
C SER A 723 -36.41 -22.28 17.94
N ARG A 724 -36.15 -22.33 16.63
CA ARG A 724 -34.79 -22.38 16.06
C ARG A 724 -34.13 -21.00 16.07
N ALA A 725 -34.87 -19.95 15.70
CA ALA A 725 -34.39 -18.57 15.76
C ALA A 725 -33.96 -18.16 17.19
N ALA A 726 -34.65 -18.64 18.23
CA ALA A 726 -34.28 -18.41 19.63
C ALA A 726 -32.94 -19.08 20.05
N ARG A 727 -32.40 -20.00 19.24
CA ARG A 727 -31.08 -20.63 19.45
C ARG A 727 -29.94 -19.82 18.81
N ILE A 728 -30.24 -18.75 18.09
CA ILE A 728 -29.30 -17.74 17.61
C ILE A 728 -29.29 -16.62 18.65
N ARG A 729 -28.27 -16.59 19.49
CA ARG A 729 -28.23 -15.83 20.75
C ARG A 729 -27.14 -14.76 20.73
N ASN A 730 -27.26 -13.80 21.63
CA ASN A 730 -26.27 -12.72 21.77
C ASN A 730 -25.20 -13.06 22.83
N PHE A 731 -24.17 -12.23 22.96
CA PHE A 731 -23.06 -12.51 23.90
C PHE A 731 -23.41 -12.36 25.39
N ASN A 732 -24.46 -11.62 25.76
CA ASN A 732 -24.95 -11.65 27.14
C ASN A 732 -25.58 -12.99 27.48
N ASP A 733 -26.25 -13.62 26.52
CA ASP A 733 -26.75 -14.98 26.68
C ASP A 733 -25.61 -16.00 26.73
N PHE A 734 -24.58 -15.87 25.89
CA PHE A 734 -23.37 -16.71 25.98
C PHE A 734 -22.79 -16.71 27.39
N ALA A 735 -22.60 -15.52 27.97
CA ALA A 735 -22.02 -15.35 29.30
C ALA A 735 -22.82 -16.08 30.40
N VAL A 736 -24.14 -16.18 30.23
CA VAL A 736 -25.06 -16.86 31.15
C VAL A 736 -25.10 -18.35 30.87
N ASP A 737 -25.21 -18.74 29.60
CA ASP A 737 -25.31 -20.12 29.14
C ASP A 737 -24.05 -20.91 29.50
N VAL A 738 -22.85 -20.32 29.33
CA VAL A 738 -21.57 -20.97 29.68
C VAL A 738 -21.43 -21.21 31.19
N MET A 739 -22.14 -20.46 32.02
CA MET A 739 -22.07 -20.59 33.48
C MET A 739 -23.17 -21.49 34.07
N ALA A 740 -24.28 -21.70 33.36
CA ALA A 740 -25.49 -22.30 33.92
C ALA A 740 -25.57 -23.85 33.81
N GLY A 741 -24.79 -24.50 32.95
CA GLY A 741 -24.90 -25.95 32.73
C GLY A 741 -24.32 -26.37 31.37
N PRO A 742 -24.53 -27.61 30.88
CA PRO A 742 -23.90 -28.03 29.63
C PRO A 742 -24.42 -27.17 28.48
N LEU A 743 -23.54 -26.28 28.04
CA LEU A 743 -23.66 -25.49 26.83
C LEU A 743 -23.98 -26.42 25.65
N SER A 744 -24.73 -25.92 24.68
CA SER A 744 -25.15 -26.70 23.50
C SER A 744 -23.95 -27.40 22.85
N GLN A 745 -24.19 -28.57 22.27
CA GLN A 745 -23.12 -29.43 21.76
C GLN A 745 -22.51 -28.92 20.46
N TRP A 746 -23.27 -28.33 19.55
CA TRP A 746 -22.74 -27.63 18.38
C TRP A 746 -22.87 -26.13 18.56
N LEU A 747 -21.76 -25.40 18.52
CA LEU A 747 -21.72 -23.96 18.74
C LEU A 747 -21.04 -23.24 17.58
N PHE A 748 -21.70 -22.23 17.03
CA PHE A 748 -21.08 -21.27 16.12
C PHE A 748 -20.92 -19.93 16.82
N ILE A 749 -19.71 -19.37 16.85
CA ILE A 749 -19.42 -18.11 17.54
C ILE A 749 -18.78 -17.13 16.56
N THR A 750 -19.37 -15.96 16.42
CA THR A 750 -18.84 -14.86 15.61
C THR A 750 -18.66 -13.61 16.50
N PRO A 751 -17.45 -13.04 16.58
CA PRO A 751 -17.24 -11.73 17.18
C PRO A 751 -17.88 -10.61 16.34
N ASN A 752 -17.89 -9.38 16.85
CA ASN A 752 -18.43 -8.23 16.11
C ASN A 752 -17.43 -7.76 15.03
N LEU A 753 -17.87 -6.87 14.14
CA LEU A 753 -17.06 -6.34 13.01
C LEU A 753 -15.69 -5.74 13.37
N LYS A 754 -15.45 -5.36 14.64
CA LYS A 754 -14.09 -4.97 15.08
C LYS A 754 -13.33 -6.16 15.61
N ASN A 755 -13.98 -7.02 16.39
CA ASN A 755 -13.33 -8.11 17.09
C ASN A 755 -13.02 -9.31 16.18
N ASP A 756 -13.75 -9.44 15.07
CA ASP A 756 -13.53 -10.47 14.05
C ASP A 756 -12.39 -10.11 13.08
N GLY A 757 -12.08 -8.82 12.91
CA GLY A 757 -11.03 -8.33 12.01
C GLY A 757 -11.52 -7.49 10.84
N HIS A 758 -12.84 -7.44 10.57
CA HIS A 758 -13.41 -6.82 9.37
C HIS A 758 -13.04 -5.33 9.25
N ASP A 759 -13.31 -4.58 10.31
CA ASP A 759 -13.06 -3.13 10.39
C ASP A 759 -11.83 -2.79 11.26
N SER A 760 -11.07 -3.82 11.66
CA SER A 760 -9.90 -3.69 12.54
C SER A 760 -8.66 -4.32 11.90
N ASP A 761 -7.76 -4.92 12.68
CA ASP A 761 -6.56 -5.62 12.21
C ASP A 761 -6.21 -6.80 13.12
N ILE A 762 -5.18 -7.56 12.73
CA ILE A 762 -4.72 -8.75 13.46
C ILE A 762 -4.31 -8.45 14.91
N ASN A 763 -3.87 -7.23 15.25
CA ASN A 763 -3.55 -6.87 16.64
C ASN A 763 -4.81 -6.72 17.48
N TRP A 764 -5.88 -6.21 16.89
CA TRP A 764 -7.18 -6.13 17.56
C TRP A 764 -7.76 -7.53 17.79
N ILE A 765 -7.70 -8.41 16.79
CA ILE A 765 -8.06 -9.83 16.92
C ILE A 765 -7.23 -10.48 18.03
N ASN A 766 -5.92 -10.27 18.06
CA ASN A 766 -5.05 -10.80 19.12
C ASN A 766 -5.50 -10.36 20.51
N ALA A 767 -5.85 -9.09 20.68
CA ALA A 767 -6.31 -8.54 21.95
C ALA A 767 -7.67 -9.16 22.36
N TRP A 768 -8.59 -9.33 21.40
CA TRP A 768 -9.86 -10.00 21.64
C TRP A 768 -9.66 -11.48 21.99
N LEU A 769 -8.79 -12.21 21.29
CA LEU A 769 -8.48 -13.62 21.59
C LEU A 769 -7.83 -13.79 22.97
N GLU A 770 -6.92 -12.89 23.36
CA GLU A 770 -6.30 -12.89 24.69
C GLU A 770 -7.30 -12.54 25.79
N TYR A 771 -8.30 -11.71 25.51
CA TYR A 771 -9.38 -11.39 26.44
C TYR A 771 -10.43 -12.51 26.53
N TRP A 772 -10.87 -13.05 25.39
CA TRP A 772 -12.03 -13.94 25.30
C TRP A 772 -11.60 -15.41 25.23
N LEU A 773 -10.95 -15.84 24.14
CA LEU A 773 -10.68 -17.26 23.90
C LEU A 773 -9.68 -17.85 24.89
N VAL A 774 -8.55 -17.17 25.13
CA VAL A 774 -7.47 -17.71 25.98
C VAL A 774 -7.96 -18.03 27.40
N PRO A 775 -8.73 -17.15 28.08
CA PRO A 775 -9.35 -17.50 29.35
C PRO A 775 -10.43 -18.59 29.22
N MET A 776 -11.24 -18.55 28.16
CA MET A 776 -12.31 -19.53 27.91
C MET A 776 -11.81 -20.96 27.74
N LEU A 777 -10.55 -21.16 27.30
CA LEU A 777 -9.93 -22.49 27.28
C LEU A 777 -9.82 -23.14 28.68
N ASN A 778 -9.92 -22.36 29.77
CA ASN A 778 -9.90 -22.87 31.14
C ASN A 778 -11.31 -23.01 31.76
N VAL A 779 -12.37 -22.63 31.04
CA VAL A 779 -13.74 -22.74 31.53
C VAL A 779 -14.26 -24.13 31.18
N ASN A 780 -14.36 -25.01 32.19
CA ASN A 780 -14.72 -26.42 31.99
C ASN A 780 -16.07 -26.64 31.29
N ASN A 781 -17.06 -25.74 31.48
CA ASN A 781 -18.35 -25.85 30.81
C ASN A 781 -18.27 -25.63 29.29
N LEU A 782 -17.31 -24.84 28.83
CA LEU A 782 -17.02 -24.68 27.39
C LEU A 782 -16.05 -25.77 26.93
N ASN A 783 -14.95 -25.95 27.66
CA ASN A 783 -13.78 -26.73 27.24
C ASN A 783 -13.47 -27.89 28.20
N ASP A 784 -14.37 -28.87 28.28
CA ASP A 784 -14.11 -30.12 28.97
C ASP A 784 -13.23 -31.08 28.13
N ALA A 785 -12.91 -32.25 28.68
CA ALA A 785 -12.08 -33.28 28.02
C ALA A 785 -12.69 -33.86 26.72
N ARG A 786 -13.93 -33.51 26.40
CA ARG A 786 -14.71 -33.98 25.25
C ARG A 786 -15.13 -32.81 24.35
N THR A 787 -14.57 -31.61 24.51
CA THR A 787 -14.78 -30.48 23.60
C THR A 787 -13.66 -30.41 22.54
N LEU A 788 -14.07 -30.33 21.27
CA LEU A 788 -13.25 -29.88 20.15
C LEU A 788 -13.59 -28.41 19.83
N ILE A 789 -12.59 -27.54 19.80
CA ILE A 789 -12.72 -26.14 19.42
C ILE A 789 -12.02 -25.94 18.07
N PHE A 790 -12.65 -25.22 17.15
CA PHE A 790 -12.13 -24.91 15.83
C PHE A 790 -12.09 -23.39 15.65
N LEU A 791 -10.88 -22.82 15.58
CA LEU A 791 -10.67 -21.39 15.31
C LEU A 791 -10.27 -21.22 13.84
N THR A 792 -11.00 -20.41 13.09
CA THR A 792 -10.74 -20.20 11.65
C THR A 792 -11.14 -18.79 11.20
N PHE A 793 -10.95 -18.52 9.91
CA PHE A 793 -11.38 -17.32 9.20
C PHE A 793 -12.38 -17.73 8.10
N ASP A 794 -13.24 -16.80 7.70
CA ASP A 794 -14.22 -17.03 6.64
C ASP A 794 -13.63 -17.06 5.23
N GLU A 795 -12.59 -16.24 4.98
CA GLU A 795 -11.82 -16.21 3.74
C GLU A 795 -10.44 -15.57 3.98
N ASN A 796 -9.56 -15.56 2.98
CA ASN A 796 -8.35 -14.75 3.06
C ASN A 796 -8.60 -13.32 2.55
N GLU A 797 -7.80 -12.35 2.99
CA GLU A 797 -7.99 -10.94 2.59
C GLU A 797 -7.60 -10.73 1.12
N SER A 798 -6.52 -11.35 0.67
CA SER A 798 -5.96 -11.12 -0.67
C SER A 798 -6.54 -12.07 -1.72
N TYR A 799 -7.48 -11.56 -2.52
CA TYR A 799 -8.11 -12.32 -3.61
C TYR A 799 -7.05 -12.78 -4.61
N GLY A 800 -7.14 -14.04 -5.04
CA GLY A 800 -6.17 -14.64 -5.96
C GLY A 800 -4.89 -15.19 -5.30
N VAL A 801 -4.70 -14.98 -3.99
CA VAL A 801 -3.51 -15.43 -3.25
C VAL A 801 -3.80 -16.74 -2.53
N ASP A 802 -2.79 -17.62 -2.48
CA ASP A 802 -2.76 -18.85 -1.67
C ASP A 802 -4.00 -19.74 -1.79
N ASN A 803 -4.68 -19.69 -2.93
CA ASN A 803 -5.93 -20.39 -3.21
C ASN A 803 -6.99 -20.24 -2.08
N ASN A 804 -7.13 -19.05 -1.50
CA ASN A 804 -8.05 -18.78 -0.38
C ASN A 804 -7.73 -19.60 0.89
N ARG A 805 -6.44 -19.85 1.15
CA ARG A 805 -5.98 -20.53 2.36
C ARG A 805 -6.12 -19.62 3.58
N VAL A 806 -6.70 -20.17 4.65
CA VAL A 806 -6.97 -19.46 5.90
C VAL A 806 -6.37 -20.18 7.09
N TYR A 807 -5.91 -19.42 8.09
CA TYR A 807 -5.39 -20.01 9.32
C TYR A 807 -6.51 -20.76 10.04
N SER A 808 -6.26 -22.02 10.38
CA SER A 808 -7.27 -22.91 10.94
C SER A 808 -6.65 -23.80 12.00
N LEU A 809 -7.22 -23.83 13.20
CA LEU A 809 -6.61 -24.47 14.36
C LEU A 809 -7.64 -25.30 15.14
N LEU A 810 -7.28 -26.56 15.40
CA LEU A 810 -8.00 -27.44 16.31
C LEU A 810 -7.44 -27.29 17.72
N LEU A 811 -8.31 -26.95 18.66
CA LEU A 811 -8.06 -26.73 20.07
C LEU A 811 -9.02 -27.58 20.92
N GLY A 812 -8.86 -27.52 22.22
CA GLY A 812 -9.84 -28.00 23.19
C GLY A 812 -9.34 -29.18 24.02
N GLY A 813 -10.09 -29.53 25.06
CA GLY A 813 -9.71 -30.58 26.02
C GLY A 813 -9.64 -31.98 25.42
N VAL A 814 -10.25 -32.18 24.24
CA VAL A 814 -10.13 -33.44 23.48
C VAL A 814 -8.76 -33.63 22.84
N ILE A 815 -7.98 -32.56 22.62
CA ILE A 815 -6.66 -32.65 21.96
C ILE A 815 -5.63 -33.20 22.97
N PRO A 816 -5.08 -34.41 22.75
CA PRO A 816 -4.12 -35.00 23.67
C PRO A 816 -2.79 -34.24 23.64
N ALA A 817 -2.05 -34.25 24.74
CA ALA A 817 -0.76 -33.58 24.85
C ALA A 817 0.24 -33.97 23.74
N SER A 818 0.18 -35.20 23.24
CA SER A 818 1.03 -35.68 22.14
C SER A 818 0.72 -35.04 20.78
N ALA A 819 -0.45 -34.42 20.61
CA ALA A 819 -0.85 -33.74 19.39
C ALA A 819 -0.78 -32.21 19.49
N GLN A 820 -0.50 -31.65 20.67
CA GLN A 820 -0.38 -30.20 20.85
C GLN A 820 0.91 -29.68 20.17
N GLY A 821 0.79 -28.60 19.40
CA GLY A 821 1.88 -28.01 18.64
C GLY A 821 2.22 -28.75 17.34
N THR A 822 1.39 -29.72 16.92
CA THR A 822 1.55 -30.45 15.66
C THR A 822 0.81 -29.76 14.51
N THR A 823 1.07 -30.22 13.28
CA THR A 823 0.42 -29.74 12.07
C THR A 823 -0.33 -30.87 11.36
N ASP A 824 -1.35 -30.51 10.59
CA ASP A 824 -2.07 -31.37 9.65
C ASP A 824 -2.14 -30.67 8.30
N ASP A 825 -1.53 -31.30 7.29
CA ASP A 825 -1.40 -30.74 5.94
C ASP A 825 -2.47 -31.32 4.97
N THR A 826 -3.44 -32.06 5.49
CA THR A 826 -4.56 -32.59 4.69
C THR A 826 -5.37 -31.42 4.11
N PHE A 827 -5.76 -31.54 2.82
CA PHE A 827 -6.57 -30.52 2.17
C PHE A 827 -7.99 -30.49 2.76
N TYR A 828 -8.36 -29.33 3.29
CA TYR A 828 -9.68 -29.07 3.88
C TYR A 828 -10.33 -27.84 3.26
N THR A 829 -11.67 -27.82 3.31
CA THR A 829 -12.45 -26.62 3.07
C THR A 829 -13.52 -26.41 4.15
N HIS A 830 -14.31 -25.34 4.08
CA HIS A 830 -15.47 -25.19 4.98
C HIS A 830 -16.46 -26.36 4.93
N TYR A 831 -16.54 -27.11 3.82
CA TYR A 831 -17.34 -28.34 3.77
C TYR A 831 -16.79 -29.48 4.66
N SER A 832 -15.50 -29.42 5.01
CA SER A 832 -14.85 -30.38 5.91
C SER A 832 -15.35 -30.28 7.36
N ILE A 833 -15.94 -29.14 7.73
CA ILE A 833 -16.60 -28.96 9.03
C ILE A 833 -17.81 -29.89 9.12
N LEU A 834 -18.69 -29.86 8.10
CA LEU A 834 -19.89 -30.67 8.03
C LEU A 834 -19.56 -32.16 8.03
N SER A 835 -18.64 -32.61 7.18
CA SER A 835 -18.27 -34.03 7.13
C SER A 835 -17.66 -34.51 8.45
N THR A 836 -16.88 -33.67 9.14
CA THR A 836 -16.31 -34.00 10.45
C THR A 836 -17.39 -34.17 11.52
N ILE A 837 -18.36 -33.25 11.59
CA ILE A 837 -19.51 -33.34 12.51
C ILE A 837 -20.35 -34.58 12.21
N GLN A 838 -20.64 -34.82 10.93
CA GLN A 838 -21.40 -35.99 10.50
C GLN A 838 -20.70 -37.29 10.87
N ASN A 839 -19.38 -37.36 10.67
CA ASN A 839 -18.57 -38.52 11.05
C ASN A 839 -18.60 -38.76 12.58
N ASN A 840 -18.42 -37.70 13.37
CA ASN A 840 -18.36 -37.79 14.83
C ASN A 840 -19.66 -38.34 15.45
N TRP A 841 -20.83 -37.94 14.96
CA TRP A 841 -22.13 -38.42 15.50
C TRP A 841 -22.84 -39.45 14.63
N ARG A 842 -22.19 -39.94 13.56
CA ARG A 842 -22.81 -40.84 12.56
C ARG A 842 -24.12 -40.27 11.98
N LEU A 843 -24.10 -38.98 11.63
CA LEU A 843 -25.28 -38.30 11.07
C LEU A 843 -25.52 -38.74 9.61
N GLY A 844 -26.68 -38.35 9.10
CA GLY A 844 -26.91 -38.26 7.66
C GLY A 844 -26.07 -37.18 7.01
N SER A 845 -26.39 -36.85 5.76
CA SER A 845 -25.74 -35.76 5.01
C SER A 845 -26.75 -34.78 4.44
N LEU A 846 -26.29 -33.63 3.95
CA LEU A 846 -27.09 -32.67 3.20
C LEU A 846 -27.13 -33.01 1.71
N GLY A 847 -26.30 -33.95 1.25
CA GLY A 847 -26.25 -34.38 -0.15
C GLY A 847 -25.68 -33.32 -1.09
N ARG A 848 -24.85 -32.39 -0.58
CA ARG A 848 -24.23 -31.29 -1.30
C ARG A 848 -22.70 -31.36 -1.15
N GLY A 849 -22.01 -30.23 -0.97
CA GLY A 849 -20.56 -30.14 -0.81
C GLY A 849 -20.00 -30.95 0.36
N ASP A 850 -20.80 -31.20 1.39
CA ASP A 850 -20.48 -32.08 2.52
C ASP A 850 -20.24 -33.55 2.13
N THR A 851 -20.74 -33.97 0.97
CA THR A 851 -20.52 -35.32 0.41
C THR A 851 -19.45 -35.37 -0.69
N ASN A 852 -18.85 -34.24 -1.05
CA ASN A 852 -17.82 -34.16 -2.08
C ASN A 852 -16.48 -34.69 -1.56
N LYS A 853 -16.02 -35.83 -2.11
CA LYS A 853 -14.80 -36.52 -1.67
C LYS A 853 -13.51 -35.70 -1.76
N ILE A 854 -13.46 -34.66 -2.58
CA ILE A 854 -12.29 -33.77 -2.69
C ILE A 854 -12.40 -32.62 -1.69
N LEU A 855 -13.59 -32.03 -1.55
CA LEU A 855 -13.77 -30.79 -0.78
C LEU A 855 -14.08 -31.01 0.71
N SER A 856 -14.57 -32.18 1.10
CA SER A 856 -15.09 -32.46 2.45
C SER A 856 -14.34 -33.56 3.19
N ASN A 857 -13.01 -33.58 3.10
CA ASN A 857 -12.19 -34.43 3.97
C ASN A 857 -12.58 -34.23 5.46
N VAL A 858 -12.53 -35.30 6.24
CA VAL A 858 -12.75 -35.25 7.69
C VAL A 858 -11.42 -34.86 8.36
N PHE A 859 -11.45 -33.99 9.37
CA PHE A 859 -10.24 -33.62 10.11
C PHE A 859 -9.46 -34.86 10.55
N GLN A 860 -8.16 -34.91 10.26
CA GLN A 860 -7.39 -36.16 10.33
C GLN A 860 -7.37 -36.71 11.75
N PHE A 861 -7.36 -35.81 12.74
CA PHE A 861 -7.56 -36.14 14.15
C PHE A 861 -8.84 -36.96 14.39
N VAL A 862 -9.98 -36.51 13.85
CA VAL A 862 -11.28 -37.19 14.00
C VAL A 862 -11.31 -38.48 13.16
N ALA A 863 -10.86 -38.41 11.91
CA ALA A 863 -10.85 -39.55 10.99
C ALA A 863 -10.06 -40.74 11.55
N SER A 864 -8.89 -40.47 12.15
CA SER A 864 -8.05 -41.51 12.76
C SER A 864 -8.72 -42.16 13.97
N ASN A 865 -9.44 -41.38 14.79
CA ASN A 865 -10.13 -41.89 15.97
C ASN A 865 -11.44 -42.65 15.63
N THR A 866 -12.04 -42.40 14.47
CA THR A 866 -13.25 -43.10 14.02
C THR A 866 -12.98 -44.21 13.00
N ASN A 867 -11.71 -44.47 12.67
CA ASN A 867 -11.28 -45.36 11.59
C ASN A 867 -11.91 -45.00 10.23
N TYR A 868 -12.09 -43.71 9.96
CA TYR A 868 -12.61 -43.23 8.69
C TYR A 868 -11.51 -43.23 7.62
N SER A 869 -11.65 -44.08 6.62
CA SER A 869 -10.71 -44.22 5.49
C SER A 869 -11.14 -43.46 4.24
N GLY A 870 -12.14 -42.58 4.34
CA GLY A 870 -12.71 -41.87 3.20
C GLY A 870 -12.04 -40.53 2.87
N ASN A 871 -10.97 -40.16 3.58
CA ASN A 871 -10.15 -38.99 3.26
C ASN A 871 -9.36 -39.25 1.96
N VAL A 872 -9.29 -38.25 1.10
CA VAL A 872 -8.55 -38.28 -0.16
C VAL A 872 -7.33 -37.38 -0.05
N ASN A 873 -6.19 -37.89 -0.51
CA ASN A 873 -5.00 -37.06 -0.69
C ASN A 873 -5.18 -36.22 -1.96
N VAL A 874 -5.33 -34.90 -1.80
CA VAL A 874 -5.58 -33.96 -2.89
C VAL A 874 -4.28 -33.20 -3.17
N SER A 875 -3.65 -33.47 -4.32
CA SER A 875 -2.45 -32.72 -4.73
C SER A 875 -2.81 -31.28 -5.09
N THR A 876 -1.84 -30.36 -5.05
CA THR A 876 -2.06 -28.94 -5.40
C THR A 876 -2.70 -28.76 -6.78
N GLU A 877 -2.40 -29.62 -7.75
CA GLU A 877 -2.98 -29.58 -9.10
C GLU A 877 -4.44 -30.05 -9.15
N GLN A 878 -4.87 -30.86 -8.17
CA GLN A 878 -6.25 -31.35 -8.05
C GLN A 878 -7.13 -30.41 -7.22
N GLN A 879 -6.53 -29.45 -6.52
CA GLN A 879 -7.28 -28.47 -5.74
C GLN A 879 -8.08 -27.55 -6.69
N PRO A 880 -9.38 -27.33 -6.41
CA PRO A 880 -10.16 -26.35 -7.17
C PRO A 880 -9.70 -24.92 -6.88
N ALA A 881 -10.02 -23.99 -7.79
CA ALA A 881 -9.65 -22.57 -7.70
C ALA A 881 -10.54 -21.79 -6.73
N LEU A 882 -10.34 -21.97 -5.43
CA LEU A 882 -11.17 -21.42 -4.36
C LEU A 882 -10.96 -19.91 -4.11
N ASN A 883 -9.94 -19.31 -4.74
CA ASN A 883 -9.65 -17.88 -4.72
C ASN A 883 -10.50 -17.03 -5.68
N SER A 884 -11.42 -17.66 -6.41
CA SER A 884 -12.25 -17.00 -7.40
C SER A 884 -13.61 -16.62 -6.81
N SER A 885 -14.08 -15.40 -7.10
CA SER A 885 -15.50 -15.04 -6.91
C SER A 885 -16.42 -15.64 -8.00
N ALA A 886 -15.90 -16.60 -8.80
CA ALA A 886 -16.66 -17.24 -9.85
C ALA A 886 -17.80 -18.09 -9.26
N THR A 887 -19.00 -17.53 -9.37
CA THR A 887 -20.25 -18.20 -9.04
C THR A 887 -20.69 -19.14 -10.15
N TYR A 888 -21.32 -20.26 -9.80
CA TYR A 888 -22.04 -21.10 -10.75
C TYR A 888 -23.51 -20.67 -10.87
N CYS A 889 -24.20 -21.21 -11.86
CA CYS A 889 -25.62 -20.92 -12.07
C CYS A 889 -26.44 -21.36 -10.85
N GLY A 890 -27.28 -20.52 -10.29
CA GLY A 890 -27.95 -20.80 -9.03
C GLY A 890 -28.95 -19.72 -8.66
N PRO A 891 -29.72 -19.89 -7.58
CA PRO A 891 -30.81 -18.97 -7.21
C PRO A 891 -30.31 -17.57 -6.87
N PHE A 892 -29.03 -17.45 -6.50
CA PHE A 892 -28.42 -16.17 -6.15
C PHE A 892 -27.49 -15.60 -7.22
N ASN A 893 -27.31 -16.29 -8.35
CA ASN A 893 -26.53 -15.78 -9.47
C ASN A 893 -27.45 -15.02 -10.46
N PRO A 894 -27.43 -13.68 -10.51
CA PRO A 894 -28.31 -12.92 -11.40
C PRO A 894 -27.95 -13.09 -12.89
N LYS A 895 -26.73 -13.52 -13.21
CA LYS A 895 -26.28 -13.72 -14.60
C LYS A 895 -26.69 -15.08 -15.14
N CYS A 896 -26.90 -16.05 -14.26
CA CYS A 896 -27.32 -17.39 -14.63
C CYS A 896 -28.24 -17.96 -13.54
N PHE A 897 -29.44 -17.40 -13.44
CA PHE A 897 -30.41 -17.82 -12.44
C PHE A 897 -30.85 -19.26 -12.70
N ALA A 898 -30.86 -20.06 -11.65
CA ALA A 898 -31.49 -21.37 -11.62
C ALA A 898 -32.17 -21.58 -10.27
N PRO A 899 -33.24 -22.40 -10.18
CA PRO A 899 -33.83 -22.73 -8.89
C PRO A 899 -32.82 -23.45 -7.97
N VAL A 900 -33.12 -23.46 -6.66
CA VAL A 900 -32.36 -24.27 -5.69
C VAL A 900 -32.32 -25.73 -6.17
N PRO A 901 -31.13 -26.34 -6.35
CA PRO A 901 -31.03 -27.72 -6.78
C PRO A 901 -31.46 -28.68 -5.65
N PRO A 902 -32.19 -29.77 -5.96
CA PRO A 902 -32.48 -30.80 -4.98
C PRO A 902 -31.17 -31.48 -4.51
N PRO A 903 -31.09 -31.92 -3.24
CA PRO A 903 -29.90 -32.60 -2.73
C PRO A 903 -29.70 -33.95 -3.46
N ASN A 904 -28.44 -34.38 -3.60
CA ASN A 904 -28.14 -35.67 -4.19
C ASN A 904 -28.45 -36.79 -3.19
N VAL A 905 -29.65 -37.35 -3.24
CA VAL A 905 -30.12 -38.41 -2.33
C VAL A 905 -29.36 -39.73 -2.43
N SER A 906 -28.57 -39.92 -3.49
CA SER A 906 -27.70 -41.10 -3.64
C SER A 906 -26.32 -40.94 -2.99
N ALA A 907 -25.98 -39.73 -2.55
CA ALA A 907 -24.69 -39.45 -1.93
C ALA A 907 -24.59 -40.04 -0.53
N VAL A 908 -23.38 -40.46 -0.14
CA VAL A 908 -23.09 -40.98 1.20
C VAL A 908 -22.05 -40.07 1.85
N GLY A 909 -22.47 -39.32 2.87
CA GLY A 909 -21.59 -38.46 3.65
C GLY A 909 -20.71 -39.25 4.64
N ALA A 910 -19.82 -38.54 5.32
CA ALA A 910 -18.84 -39.16 6.22
C ALA A 910 -19.45 -39.81 7.49
N GLY A 911 -20.69 -39.46 7.83
CA GLY A 911 -21.45 -40.10 8.91
C GLY A 911 -22.04 -41.46 8.55
N GLY A 912 -22.17 -41.77 7.26
CA GLY A 912 -22.74 -43.02 6.74
C GLY A 912 -24.27 -43.10 6.80
N GLY A 913 -24.96 -42.10 7.33
CA GLY A 913 -26.42 -42.00 7.28
C GLY A 913 -26.95 -41.53 5.92
N PRO A 914 -28.28 -41.63 5.69
CA PRO A 914 -28.90 -41.16 4.46
C PRO A 914 -28.87 -39.63 4.34
N VAL A 915 -29.07 -39.14 3.13
CA VAL A 915 -29.26 -37.70 2.86
C VAL A 915 -30.57 -37.23 3.48
N PHE A 916 -30.55 -36.12 4.21
CA PHE A 916 -31.75 -35.49 4.72
C PHE A 916 -32.55 -34.87 3.57
N LEU A 917 -33.83 -35.25 3.50
CA LEU A 917 -34.76 -34.74 2.51
C LEU A 917 -36.00 -34.20 3.23
N ASP A 918 -36.20 -32.88 3.17
CA ASP A 918 -37.44 -32.28 3.63
C ASP A 918 -38.60 -32.70 2.70
N SER A 919 -39.76 -33.02 3.28
CA SER A 919 -40.94 -33.50 2.55
C SER A 919 -41.48 -32.54 1.48
N SER A 920 -41.14 -31.25 1.59
CA SER A 920 -41.55 -30.20 0.65
C SER A 920 -40.54 -29.94 -0.48
N VAL A 921 -39.42 -30.67 -0.53
CA VAL A 921 -38.44 -30.57 -1.63
C VAL A 921 -39.01 -31.20 -2.89
N ASN A 922 -39.03 -30.43 -3.97
CA ASN A 922 -39.43 -30.93 -5.29
C ASN A 922 -38.26 -31.64 -5.97
N MET A 923 -38.24 -32.97 -5.92
CA MET A 923 -37.21 -33.78 -6.57
C MET A 923 -37.23 -33.73 -8.11
N ASN A 924 -38.30 -33.22 -8.73
CA ASN A 924 -38.39 -33.03 -10.17
C ASN A 924 -37.85 -31.67 -10.63
N GLN A 925 -37.42 -30.81 -9.69
CA GLN A 925 -36.85 -29.51 -10.00
C GLN A 925 -35.43 -29.69 -10.53
N SER A 926 -35.21 -29.40 -11.81
CA SER A 926 -33.87 -29.40 -12.40
C SER A 926 -33.17 -28.09 -12.08
N GLY A 927 -32.03 -28.20 -11.39
CA GLY A 927 -31.08 -27.12 -11.18
C GLY A 927 -29.68 -27.62 -11.55
N PRO A 928 -28.77 -26.73 -11.98
CA PRO A 928 -27.37 -27.08 -12.17
C PRO A 928 -26.81 -27.55 -10.82
N ALA A 929 -26.24 -28.76 -10.81
CA ALA A 929 -25.49 -29.21 -9.65
C ALA A 929 -24.28 -28.29 -9.44
N PRO A 930 -23.89 -28.00 -8.18
CA PRO A 930 -22.62 -27.32 -7.94
C PRO A 930 -21.51 -28.12 -8.64
N PRO A 931 -20.59 -27.44 -9.34
CA PRO A 931 -19.55 -28.10 -10.12
C PRO A 931 -18.71 -29.00 -9.21
N THR A 932 -18.62 -30.29 -9.55
CA THR A 932 -17.85 -31.30 -8.79
C THR A 932 -16.34 -31.01 -8.74
N SER A 933 -15.89 -30.07 -9.57
CA SER A 933 -14.58 -29.42 -9.55
C SER A 933 -14.79 -28.05 -10.17
N GLN A 934 -14.30 -26.94 -9.59
CA GLN A 934 -14.39 -25.63 -10.27
C GLN A 934 -13.68 -25.59 -11.65
N ALA A 935 -12.94 -26.65 -12.02
CA ALA A 935 -12.47 -26.85 -13.40
C ALA A 935 -13.62 -26.92 -14.45
N SER A 936 -14.85 -27.32 -14.08
CA SER A 936 -15.99 -27.38 -15.01
C SER A 936 -16.76 -26.06 -15.16
N LEU A 937 -16.52 -25.06 -14.30
CA LEU A 937 -17.05 -23.70 -14.43
C LEU A 937 -16.44 -22.94 -15.62
N ALA A 938 -15.23 -23.31 -16.02
CA ALA A 938 -14.60 -22.78 -17.23
C ALA A 938 -15.29 -23.29 -18.52
N LEU A 939 -15.94 -24.45 -18.47
CA LEU A 939 -16.54 -25.12 -19.64
C LEU A 939 -17.99 -24.72 -19.94
N THR A 940 -18.74 -24.21 -18.97
CA THR A 940 -20.12 -23.74 -19.20
C THR A 940 -20.19 -22.40 -19.95
N ASN A 941 -19.13 -21.58 -19.90
CA ASN A 941 -19.05 -20.34 -20.67
C ASN A 941 -18.71 -20.55 -22.17
N SER A 942 -18.16 -21.71 -22.53
CA SER A 942 -17.89 -22.06 -23.94
C SER A 942 -19.13 -22.50 -24.73
N VAL A 943 -20.19 -22.96 -24.07
CA VAL A 943 -21.40 -23.47 -24.76
C VAL A 943 -22.36 -22.34 -25.17
N GLN A 944 -22.38 -21.20 -24.46
CA GLN A 944 -23.17 -20.04 -24.88
C GLN A 944 -22.57 -19.28 -26.07
N LEU A 945 -21.26 -19.39 -26.32
CA LEU A 945 -20.63 -18.76 -27.50
C LEU A 945 -21.05 -19.44 -28.82
N VAL A 946 -21.33 -20.75 -28.79
CA VAL A 946 -21.74 -21.51 -29.99
C VAL A 946 -23.18 -21.19 -30.40
N THR A 947 -24.06 -20.85 -29.47
CA THR A 947 -25.45 -20.45 -29.78
C THR A 947 -25.57 -18.99 -30.22
N VAL A 948 -24.60 -18.13 -29.87
CA VAL A 948 -24.54 -16.75 -30.36
C VAL A 948 -23.91 -16.70 -31.77
N LEU A 949 -22.94 -17.57 -32.05
CA LEU A 949 -22.33 -17.67 -33.38
C LEU A 949 -23.24 -18.27 -34.46
N THR A 950 -24.19 -19.15 -34.09
CA THR A 950 -25.19 -19.66 -35.04
C THR A 950 -26.31 -18.65 -35.36
N ASN A 951 -26.64 -17.74 -34.43
CA ASN A 951 -27.65 -16.71 -34.67
C ASN A 951 -27.11 -15.46 -35.40
N MET A 952 -25.78 -15.25 -35.42
CA MET A 952 -25.14 -14.20 -36.23
C MET A 952 -24.98 -14.59 -37.71
N ALA A 953 -25.00 -15.89 -38.04
CA ALA A 953 -24.96 -16.35 -39.43
C ALA A 953 -26.29 -16.08 -40.19
N SER A 954 -27.39 -15.85 -39.49
CA SER A 954 -28.70 -15.58 -40.11
C SER A 954 -28.93 -14.11 -40.51
N TRP A 955 -28.06 -13.18 -40.07
CA TRP A 955 -28.18 -11.75 -40.38
C TRP A 955 -27.24 -11.27 -41.50
N VAL A 956 -26.38 -12.14 -42.02
CA VAL A 956 -25.48 -11.83 -43.17
C VAL A 956 -26.02 -12.41 -44.49
N TYR A 957 -27.23 -12.98 -44.49
CA TYR A 957 -27.89 -13.49 -45.70
C TYR A 957 -29.04 -12.58 -46.22
N LEU A 958 -29.27 -11.42 -45.59
CA LEU A 958 -30.37 -10.48 -45.94
C LEU A 958 -29.99 -8.98 -45.83
N ALA A 959 -28.71 -8.66 -46.04
CA ALA A 959 -28.18 -7.32 -46.32
C ALA A 959 -27.03 -7.47 -47.32
#